data_AF-A0A8H7BDV0-F1
#
_entry.id   AF-A0A8H7BDV0-F1
#
_cell.length_a   1.000
_cell.length_b   1.000
_cell.length_c   1.000
_cell.angle_alpha   90.00
_cell.angle_beta   90.00
_cell.angle_gamma   90.00
#
_symmetry.space_group_name_H-M   'P 1'
#
loop_
_entity.id
_entity.type
_entity.pdbx_description
1 polymer ?
#
loop_
_entity_poly.entity_id
_entity_poly.type
_entity_poly.pdbx_seq_one_letter_code
_entity_poly.pdbx_strand_id
1 'polypeptide(L)'
;MADSDYDFDDESSADEYVGAKSGTSSTRAQSSVPGKRRKVEAPVKEPPKRQAWETEYSRTVQKTIEPADDGTLGQSVQEREEERKRKRLRKDTKPFQRGIIRHVVLVLDLSEAMMEKDMRPNRYITMINYTQDYIREFFEQNPISQMSVLGMHDGVCIRVSELSGNPAEHVAAIQGLRSKDDGKEPKGAPSLQNALELARATLYHTPSHGTREVIVVFGSLLSLDPGDIHQTVKACVRDRIRVSVIGMGARLKICTEIVTRTNAGDESEYTIATDQEMLKELLLATTTPPVIRATAPSVAAPAAPQAPDPSSAAALMMMGFPSRVVEDQLTMCACHGNLTMGGYTCSRCSAKVCSLPITCPSCQLTLLLSTHLARSYHHLFPLRNWSTVSWSRAREKGSKQCVGCLASFGDPPSSNNERSEAEQDGEVNKVKRDEEDSEEQKASESGRLTSLVPRSQSLLLPFRVNYLSTTTRAMSAFERLIRFEDKDGKTVYGNLEKEVPTKEIEGSSVEVLEGDVKSGFKKTGQKTTVGKLLCPLPTTNIILCVGLNYRRHAEECNLQIPSNPAIFTKPSDALAGPLEDIPIHPSCQSQLDYEGELTLVVSKDCKNIAAKDYADYLLGYTISNDVSARNYQLPASISGGQFGYAKSFDKFAPVGPCIVSPKLIPDPQKLKYWTKVNGEKRQETGTDDMIFKVGEVLEHLSRGTTLRAGTVILTGTPSGVGLFMEPKGFLKDGDEVEVISKRYYILSVYLSLLQLPAKYPSHARQPYTLKVSNTPNWRAPIGRIFENISCFSLLSNHVFGDFSQID
;
A
#
# COMPACT_ATOMS: atom_id res chain seq x y z
N MET A 1 40.79 -17.96 -3.23
CA MET A 1 41.98 -18.07 -4.08
C MET A 1 41.52 -18.35 -5.51
N ALA A 2 42.21 -17.71 -6.46
CA ALA A 2 42.32 -17.98 -7.88
C ALA A 2 41.18 -17.56 -8.84
N ASP A 3 41.60 -16.65 -9.73
CA ASP A 3 41.07 -16.13 -10.99
C ASP A 3 40.53 -17.17 -11.99
N SER A 4 39.67 -16.72 -12.91
CA SER A 4 39.89 -16.91 -14.37
C SER A 4 38.87 -16.14 -15.21
N ASP A 5 39.41 -15.30 -16.10
CA ASP A 5 38.76 -14.63 -17.22
C ASP A 5 38.28 -15.65 -18.28
N TYR A 6 37.16 -15.36 -18.96
CA TYR A 6 36.83 -15.95 -20.25
C TYR A 6 36.12 -14.94 -21.16
N ASP A 7 36.86 -14.49 -22.18
CA ASP A 7 36.37 -13.93 -23.44
C ASP A 7 35.53 -14.98 -24.20
N PHE A 8 34.51 -14.51 -24.95
CA PHE A 8 33.76 -15.36 -25.88
C PHE A 8 33.71 -14.69 -27.26
N ASP A 9 34.39 -15.33 -28.21
CA ASP A 9 34.42 -15.03 -29.64
C ASP A 9 33.06 -15.30 -30.32
N ASP A 10 32.75 -14.45 -31.29
CA ASP A 10 31.60 -14.50 -32.19
C ASP A 10 31.95 -15.32 -33.44
N GLU A 11 31.54 -16.59 -33.48
CA GLU A 11 31.47 -17.39 -34.72
C GLU A 11 30.01 -17.64 -35.09
N SER A 12 29.48 -16.85 -36.03
CA SER A 12 28.23 -17.15 -36.73
C SER A 12 28.52 -17.91 -38.02
N SER A 13 28.31 -19.22 -37.94
CA SER A 13 28.27 -20.15 -39.08
C SER A 13 27.05 -19.87 -39.96
N ALA A 14 27.31 -19.73 -41.27
CA ALA A 14 26.33 -19.57 -42.33
C ALA A 14 25.81 -20.93 -42.80
N ASP A 15 24.49 -21.05 -42.98
CA ASP A 15 23.86 -22.14 -43.75
C ASP A 15 23.20 -21.59 -45.01
N GLU A 16 23.49 -22.29 -46.11
CA GLU A 16 23.15 -22.03 -47.51
C GLU A 16 21.64 -22.13 -47.81
N TYR A 17 21.14 -21.26 -48.69
CA TYR A 17 19.95 -21.54 -49.49
C TYR A 17 20.25 -21.34 -50.99
N VAL A 18 19.91 -22.37 -51.76
CA VAL A 18 20.28 -22.61 -53.15
C VAL A 18 19.48 -21.73 -54.11
N GLY A 19 20.17 -21.02 -55.01
CA GLY A 19 19.55 -20.25 -56.10
C GLY A 19 20.40 -20.29 -57.37
N ALA A 20 19.84 -20.84 -58.44
CA ALA A 20 20.49 -21.17 -59.71
C ALA A 20 21.08 -19.97 -60.46
N LYS A 21 22.26 -20.17 -61.09
CA LYS A 21 22.88 -19.25 -62.05
C LYS A 21 22.49 -19.61 -63.48
N SER A 22 22.00 -18.63 -64.23
CA SER A 22 22.17 -18.54 -65.68
C SER A 22 23.49 -17.82 -65.98
N GLY A 23 24.26 -18.36 -66.93
CA GLY A 23 25.57 -17.82 -67.31
C GLY A 23 25.47 -16.77 -68.43
N THR A 24 26.49 -15.90 -68.51
CA THR A 24 27.15 -15.52 -69.76
C THR A 24 28.43 -14.68 -69.51
N SER A 25 29.52 -15.17 -70.11
CA SER A 25 30.71 -14.51 -70.71
C SER A 25 31.16 -13.12 -70.22
N SER A 26 32.35 -13.03 -69.62
CA SER A 26 33.64 -12.72 -70.28
C SER A 26 33.89 -11.22 -70.52
N THR A 27 34.85 -10.62 -69.81
CA THR A 27 36.18 -10.22 -70.33
C THR A 27 36.85 -9.16 -69.44
N ARG A 28 37.95 -9.60 -68.83
CA ARG A 28 39.25 -8.96 -68.62
C ARG A 28 39.37 -7.43 -68.87
N ALA A 29 39.50 -6.72 -67.75
CA ALA A 29 40.60 -5.83 -67.36
C ALA A 29 41.36 -5.03 -68.43
N GLN A 30 41.51 -3.73 -68.18
CA GLN A 30 42.75 -3.01 -68.43
C GLN A 30 43.01 -1.93 -67.37
N SER A 31 44.30 -1.74 -67.14
CA SER A 31 45.01 -1.13 -66.03
C SER A 31 45.37 0.35 -66.23
N SER A 32 45.98 0.93 -65.18
CA SER A 32 46.97 2.05 -65.15
C SER A 32 46.50 3.52 -65.17
N VAL A 33 46.45 4.15 -63.97
CA VAL A 33 47.34 5.21 -63.40
C VAL A 33 48.14 6.11 -64.39
N PRO A 34 48.53 7.38 -64.10
CA PRO A 34 47.94 8.52 -63.37
C PRO A 34 47.98 9.86 -64.18
N GLY A 35 47.35 10.95 -63.70
CA GLY A 35 47.64 12.30 -64.24
C GLY A 35 46.87 13.45 -63.58
N LYS A 36 47.58 14.33 -62.86
CA LYS A 36 47.06 15.57 -62.27
C LYS A 36 46.51 16.53 -63.33
N ARG A 37 45.28 17.05 -63.17
CA ARG A 37 44.92 18.41 -63.62
C ARG A 37 43.68 18.99 -62.89
N ARG A 38 43.92 20.20 -62.38
CA ARG A 38 43.07 21.34 -61.97
C ARG A 38 41.54 21.27 -62.14
N LYS A 39 40.88 21.74 -61.05
CA LYS A 39 39.50 22.21 -60.86
C LYS A 39 38.74 22.65 -62.13
N VAL A 40 37.61 21.97 -62.36
CA VAL A 40 36.41 22.48 -63.04
C VAL A 40 35.22 22.06 -62.16
N GLU A 41 34.30 22.98 -61.89
CA GLU A 41 33.10 22.76 -61.08
C GLU A 41 32.19 21.71 -61.72
N ALA A 42 31.73 20.74 -60.91
CA ALA A 42 30.82 19.69 -61.33
C ALA A 42 29.36 20.17 -61.30
N PRO A 43 28.53 19.87 -62.31
CA PRO A 43 27.11 20.15 -62.26
C PRO A 43 26.42 19.23 -61.25
N VAL A 44 25.44 19.79 -60.54
CA VAL A 44 24.62 19.13 -59.52
C VAL A 44 23.91 17.90 -60.10
N LYS A 45 24.17 16.72 -59.53
CA LYS A 45 23.33 15.53 -59.72
C LYS A 45 22.22 15.54 -58.68
N GLU A 46 20.97 15.49 -59.15
CA GLU A 46 19.80 15.28 -58.29
C GLU A 46 19.94 13.99 -57.47
N PRO A 47 19.52 13.98 -56.19
CA PRO A 47 19.54 12.78 -55.38
C PRO A 47 18.52 11.74 -55.90
N PRO A 48 18.80 10.44 -55.74
CA PRO A 48 17.95 9.39 -56.28
C PRO A 48 16.56 9.42 -55.65
N LYS A 49 15.52 9.26 -56.49
CA LYS A 49 14.13 9.12 -56.06
C LYS A 49 14.01 7.97 -55.06
N ARG A 50 13.68 8.29 -53.80
CA ARG A 50 13.30 7.33 -52.75
C ARG A 50 12.15 6.45 -53.25
N GLN A 51 12.21 5.15 -52.93
CA GLN A 51 11.20 4.19 -53.38
C GLN A 51 9.83 4.51 -52.76
N ALA A 52 8.75 4.22 -53.48
CA ALA A 52 7.39 4.62 -53.11
C ALA A 52 6.97 4.12 -51.71
N TRP A 53 7.47 2.95 -51.28
CA TRP A 53 7.15 2.36 -49.97
C TRP A 53 7.80 3.11 -48.79
N GLU A 54 9.01 3.66 -48.95
CA GLU A 54 9.65 4.49 -47.91
C GLU A 54 8.88 5.80 -47.72
N THR A 55 8.32 6.31 -48.81
CA THR A 55 7.52 7.54 -48.80
C THR A 55 6.14 7.30 -48.21
N GLU A 56 5.56 6.12 -48.44
CA GLU A 56 4.26 5.73 -47.89
C GLU A 56 4.36 5.47 -46.39
N TYR A 57 5.32 4.68 -45.91
CA TYR A 57 5.57 4.50 -44.47
C TYR A 57 5.87 5.83 -43.78
N SER A 58 6.73 6.68 -44.37
CA SER A 58 7.01 8.01 -43.83
C SER A 58 5.76 8.89 -43.80
N ARG A 59 4.87 8.77 -44.78
CA ARG A 59 3.59 9.51 -44.82
C ARG A 59 2.58 8.97 -43.81
N THR A 60 2.49 7.66 -43.58
CA THR A 60 1.60 7.08 -42.56
C THR A 60 2.10 7.44 -41.17
N VAL A 61 3.41 7.40 -40.95
CA VAL A 61 4.06 7.87 -39.71
C VAL A 61 3.86 9.37 -39.55
N GLN A 62 4.10 10.21 -40.57
CA GLN A 62 3.86 11.67 -40.49
C GLN A 62 2.39 12.07 -40.35
N LYS A 63 1.44 11.32 -40.93
CA LYS A 63 0.00 11.61 -40.81
C LYS A 63 -0.62 11.11 -39.50
N THR A 64 -0.06 10.05 -38.91
CA THR A 64 -0.63 9.41 -37.70
C THR A 64 0.13 9.83 -36.44
N ILE A 65 1.41 10.17 -36.60
CA ILE A 65 2.29 10.74 -35.58
C ILE A 65 2.73 12.08 -36.15
N GLU A 66 1.91 13.11 -35.94
CA GLU A 66 2.43 14.46 -36.06
C GLU A 66 3.53 14.60 -34.99
N PRO A 67 4.74 15.05 -35.34
CA PRO A 67 5.66 15.59 -34.34
C PRO A 67 5.02 16.89 -33.85
N ALA A 68 4.10 16.76 -32.90
CA ALA A 68 3.52 17.89 -32.19
C ALA A 68 4.64 18.52 -31.36
N ASP A 69 4.74 19.85 -31.40
CA ASP A 69 5.56 20.63 -30.50
C ASP A 69 5.33 20.16 -29.05
N ASP A 70 6.43 20.01 -28.30
CA ASP A 70 6.58 19.38 -26.98
C ASP A 70 5.49 19.71 -25.93
N GLY A 71 4.31 19.10 -26.02
CA GLY A 71 3.29 19.26 -24.97
C GLY A 71 2.02 18.40 -25.08
N THR A 72 1.56 18.06 -26.28
CA THR A 72 0.17 17.59 -26.48
C THR A 72 -0.01 16.07 -26.45
N LEU A 73 1.02 15.28 -26.81
CA LEU A 73 0.91 13.81 -26.80
C LEU A 73 0.84 13.24 -25.38
N GLY A 74 1.53 13.89 -24.44
CA GLY A 74 1.44 13.61 -23.00
C GLY A 74 0.01 13.77 -22.48
N GLN A 75 -0.73 14.79 -22.95
CA GLN A 75 -2.14 14.98 -22.59
C GLN A 75 -3.02 13.85 -23.11
N SER A 76 -2.87 13.35 -24.35
CA SER A 76 -3.73 12.27 -24.85
C SER A 76 -3.52 10.92 -24.14
N VAL A 77 -2.28 10.60 -23.75
CA VAL A 77 -1.95 9.39 -22.99
C VAL A 77 -2.37 9.56 -21.53
N GLN A 78 -2.15 10.75 -20.94
CA GLN A 78 -2.65 11.10 -19.62
C GLN A 78 -4.18 11.09 -19.58
N GLU A 79 -4.87 11.56 -20.61
CA GLU A 79 -6.34 11.55 -20.74
C GLU A 79 -6.86 10.13 -20.82
N ARG A 80 -6.24 9.25 -21.62
CA ARG A 80 -6.58 7.82 -21.63
C ARG A 80 -6.29 7.13 -20.31
N GLU A 81 -5.17 7.45 -19.67
CA GLU A 81 -4.86 6.98 -18.31
C GLU A 81 -5.87 7.52 -17.29
N GLU A 82 -6.27 8.78 -17.41
CA GLU A 82 -7.25 9.43 -16.55
C GLU A 82 -8.64 8.87 -16.78
N GLU A 83 -9.04 8.60 -18.02
CA GLU A 83 -10.30 7.96 -18.36
C GLU A 83 -10.32 6.50 -17.86
N ARG A 84 -9.20 5.78 -17.99
CA ARG A 84 -9.00 4.45 -17.37
C ARG A 84 -9.10 4.56 -15.84
N LYS A 85 -8.48 5.57 -15.21
CA LYS A 85 -8.61 5.88 -13.77
C LYS A 85 -10.04 6.30 -13.36
N ARG A 86 -10.80 6.98 -14.23
CA ARG A 86 -12.20 7.40 -14.01
C ARG A 86 -13.15 6.21 -14.11
N LYS A 87 -12.94 5.29 -15.05
CA LYS A 87 -13.64 4.00 -15.10
C LYS A 87 -13.33 3.14 -13.87
N ARG A 88 -12.09 3.18 -13.34
CA ARG A 88 -11.72 2.54 -12.05
C ARG A 88 -12.48 3.12 -10.83
N LEU A 89 -12.89 4.40 -10.88
CA LEU A 89 -13.56 5.12 -9.80
C LEU A 89 -15.07 4.88 -9.74
N ARG A 90 -15.72 4.60 -10.88
CA ARG A 90 -17.15 4.28 -10.93
C ARG A 90 -17.37 2.83 -10.53
N LYS A 91 -17.16 2.52 -9.24
CA LYS A 91 -17.62 1.25 -8.67
C LYS A 91 -19.14 1.29 -8.58
N ASP A 92 -19.79 0.17 -8.89
CA ASP A 92 -21.22 0.04 -8.64
C ASP A 92 -21.47 0.03 -7.13
N THR A 93 -22.09 1.09 -6.64
CA THR A 93 -22.37 1.29 -5.21
C THR A 93 -23.77 0.84 -4.84
N LYS A 94 -24.52 0.23 -5.76
CA LYS A 94 -25.84 -0.29 -5.47
C LYS A 94 -25.72 -1.45 -4.47
N PRO A 95 -26.42 -1.40 -3.33
CA PRO A 95 -26.44 -2.50 -2.37
C PRO A 95 -27.24 -3.65 -2.99
N PHE A 96 -26.54 -4.65 -3.50
CA PHE A 96 -27.13 -5.89 -3.98
C PHE A 96 -26.85 -7.03 -3.00
N GLN A 97 -27.72 -8.03 -2.99
CA GLN A 97 -27.40 -9.29 -2.32
C GLN A 97 -26.24 -9.96 -3.07
N ARG A 98 -25.16 -10.25 -2.35
CA ARG A 98 -23.94 -10.85 -2.90
C ARG A 98 -23.65 -12.20 -2.24
N GLY A 99 -23.04 -13.12 -2.99
CA GLY A 99 -22.57 -14.40 -2.47
C GLY A 99 -21.21 -14.26 -1.79
N ILE A 100 -21.18 -13.98 -0.49
CA ILE A 100 -19.92 -13.71 0.24
C ILE A 100 -19.07 -14.98 0.40
N ILE A 101 -19.72 -16.14 0.59
CA ILE A 101 -19.04 -17.43 0.62
C ILE A 101 -18.94 -17.93 -0.82
N ARG A 102 -17.72 -17.92 -1.37
CA ARG A 102 -17.45 -18.32 -2.75
C ARG A 102 -16.61 -19.59 -2.78
N HIS A 103 -16.98 -20.50 -3.67
CA HIS A 103 -16.16 -21.64 -4.06
C HIS A 103 -15.73 -21.43 -5.49
N VAL A 104 -14.47 -21.02 -5.66
CA VAL A 104 -13.93 -20.58 -6.95
C VAL A 104 -12.95 -21.62 -7.49
N VAL A 105 -13.14 -22.02 -8.74
CA VAL A 105 -12.15 -22.81 -9.49
C VAL A 105 -11.52 -21.91 -10.53
N LEU A 106 -10.23 -21.62 -10.39
CA LEU A 106 -9.44 -20.88 -11.36
C LEU A 106 -8.85 -21.86 -12.37
N VAL A 107 -9.19 -21.73 -13.64
CA VAL A 107 -8.66 -22.55 -14.73
C VAL A 107 -7.68 -21.71 -15.53
N LEU A 108 -6.44 -22.19 -15.62
CA LEU A 108 -5.36 -21.54 -16.36
C LEU A 108 -5.09 -22.28 -17.66
N ASP A 109 -4.93 -21.53 -18.74
CA ASP A 109 -4.42 -22.06 -19.99
C ASP A 109 -2.90 -22.31 -19.88
N LEU A 110 -2.49 -23.55 -20.07
CA LEU A 110 -1.08 -24.01 -20.10
C LEU A 110 -0.77 -24.67 -21.45
N SER A 111 -1.37 -24.16 -22.54
CA SER A 111 -1.13 -24.61 -23.91
C SER A 111 0.06 -23.89 -24.56
N GLU A 112 0.54 -24.42 -25.69
CA GLU A 112 1.64 -23.85 -26.47
C GLU A 112 1.38 -22.38 -26.88
N ALA A 113 0.11 -21.99 -27.10
CA ALA A 113 -0.28 -20.61 -27.41
C ALA A 113 0.13 -19.60 -26.33
N MET A 114 0.39 -20.05 -25.09
CA MET A 114 0.84 -19.20 -23.99
C MET A 114 2.32 -18.85 -24.07
N MET A 115 3.09 -19.50 -24.94
CA MET A 115 4.48 -19.14 -25.21
C MET A 115 4.64 -17.96 -26.16
N GLU A 116 3.54 -17.52 -26.79
CA GLU A 116 3.54 -16.34 -27.65
C GLU A 116 3.99 -15.07 -26.90
N LYS A 117 4.80 -14.26 -27.59
CA LYS A 117 5.41 -13.03 -27.06
C LYS A 117 4.51 -11.80 -27.18
N ASP A 118 3.22 -11.99 -26.99
CA ASP A 118 2.21 -10.91 -27.02
C ASP A 118 2.28 -10.03 -25.75
N MET A 119 2.63 -10.63 -24.62
CA MET A 119 2.94 -9.94 -23.36
C MET A 119 4.42 -10.12 -22.99
N ARG A 120 4.95 -9.27 -22.11
CA ARG A 120 6.36 -9.29 -21.73
C ARG A 120 6.57 -10.10 -20.43
N PRO A 121 7.43 -11.13 -20.41
CA PRO A 121 8.22 -11.68 -21.53
C PRO A 121 7.45 -12.62 -22.49
N ASN A 122 6.42 -13.33 -22.00
CA ASN A 122 5.44 -14.09 -22.79
C ASN A 122 4.12 -14.16 -22.02
N ARG A 123 3.02 -14.60 -22.66
CA ARG A 123 1.70 -14.70 -22.02
C ARG A 123 1.73 -15.58 -20.76
N TYR A 124 2.44 -16.70 -20.80
CA TYR A 124 2.56 -17.66 -19.69
C TYR A 124 3.13 -17.03 -18.41
N ILE A 125 4.31 -16.39 -18.51
CA ILE A 125 4.98 -15.80 -17.35
C ILE A 125 4.17 -14.64 -16.78
N THR A 126 3.60 -13.82 -17.65
CA THR A 126 2.73 -12.70 -17.24
C THR A 126 1.49 -13.21 -16.50
N MET A 127 0.81 -14.24 -17.05
CA MET A 127 -0.35 -14.87 -16.43
C MET A 127 -0.01 -15.44 -15.04
N ILE A 128 1.09 -16.19 -14.91
CA ILE A 128 1.50 -16.80 -13.64
C ILE A 128 1.76 -15.72 -12.56
N ASN A 129 2.48 -14.66 -12.91
CA ASN A 129 2.78 -13.58 -11.96
C ASN A 129 1.51 -12.87 -11.50
N TYR A 130 0.61 -12.50 -12.42
CA TYR A 130 -0.65 -11.85 -12.05
C TYR A 130 -1.62 -12.78 -11.34
N THR A 131 -1.56 -14.09 -11.61
CA THR A 131 -2.34 -15.08 -10.85
C THR A 131 -1.88 -15.15 -9.40
N GLN A 132 -0.56 -15.10 -9.12
CA GLN A 132 -0.06 -15.06 -7.74
C GLN A 132 -0.54 -13.81 -6.99
N ASP A 133 -0.50 -12.64 -7.64
CA ASP A 133 -1.02 -11.40 -7.08
C ASP A 133 -2.54 -11.47 -6.86
N TYR A 134 -3.27 -12.00 -7.84
CA TYR A 134 -4.73 -12.21 -7.77
C TYR A 134 -5.11 -13.12 -6.60
N ILE A 135 -4.43 -14.26 -6.40
CA ILE A 135 -4.72 -15.17 -5.30
C ILE A 135 -4.57 -14.46 -3.95
N ARG A 136 -3.49 -13.69 -3.76
CA ARG A 136 -3.27 -12.93 -2.53
C ARG A 136 -4.39 -11.91 -2.31
N GLU A 137 -4.71 -11.11 -3.33
CA GLU A 137 -5.76 -10.09 -3.24
C GLU A 137 -7.16 -10.71 -3.06
N PHE A 138 -7.43 -11.85 -3.70
CA PHE A 138 -8.68 -12.57 -3.58
C PHE A 138 -8.94 -13.01 -2.14
N PHE A 139 -7.97 -13.65 -1.49
CA PHE A 139 -8.09 -14.09 -0.10
C PHE A 139 -8.01 -12.92 0.90
N GLU A 140 -7.37 -11.81 0.52
CA GLU A 140 -7.44 -10.57 1.30
C GLU A 140 -8.88 -10.03 1.31
N GLN A 141 -9.54 -9.88 0.16
CA GLN A 141 -10.91 -9.35 0.12
C GLN A 141 -11.97 -10.39 0.57
N ASN A 142 -11.73 -11.68 0.32
CA ASN A 142 -12.68 -12.77 0.54
C ASN A 142 -12.11 -13.88 1.45
N PRO A 143 -11.86 -13.59 2.74
CA PRO A 143 -11.18 -14.52 3.65
C PRO A 143 -12.06 -15.68 4.15
N ILE A 144 -13.28 -15.85 3.64
CA ILE A 144 -14.13 -17.03 3.92
C ILE A 144 -14.39 -17.87 2.68
N SER A 145 -13.82 -17.46 1.55
CA SER A 145 -13.94 -18.19 0.28
C SER A 145 -12.89 -19.29 0.20
N GLN A 146 -13.14 -20.25 -0.69
CA GLN A 146 -12.20 -21.32 -1.02
C GLN A 146 -11.86 -21.23 -2.50
N MET A 147 -10.61 -21.57 -2.84
CA MET A 147 -10.12 -21.59 -4.21
C MET A 147 -9.49 -22.94 -4.54
N SER A 148 -9.65 -23.40 -5.78
CA SER A 148 -8.85 -24.46 -6.39
C SER A 148 -8.27 -23.94 -7.70
N VAL A 149 -7.07 -24.40 -8.07
CA VAL A 149 -6.44 -24.02 -9.34
C VAL A 149 -6.26 -25.25 -10.22
N LEU A 150 -6.76 -25.14 -11.45
CA LEU A 150 -6.65 -26.14 -12.50
C LEU A 150 -5.82 -25.58 -13.67
N GLY A 151 -5.17 -26.45 -14.42
CA GLY A 151 -4.41 -26.10 -15.61
C GLY A 151 -4.82 -26.95 -16.81
N MET A 152 -5.03 -26.33 -17.97
CA MET A 152 -5.25 -27.03 -19.24
C MET A 152 -3.92 -27.22 -19.94
N HIS A 153 -3.39 -28.44 -19.95
CA HIS A 153 -2.06 -28.76 -20.46
C HIS A 153 -2.15 -30.03 -21.31
N ASP A 154 -1.65 -29.99 -22.55
CA ASP A 154 -1.54 -31.15 -23.44
C ASP A 154 -2.86 -31.93 -23.64
N GLY A 155 -3.95 -31.21 -23.92
CA GLY A 155 -5.27 -31.78 -24.19
C GLY A 155 -6.01 -32.29 -22.94
N VAL A 156 -5.39 -32.24 -21.77
CA VAL A 156 -5.99 -32.67 -20.50
C VAL A 156 -6.08 -31.53 -19.49
N CYS A 157 -6.97 -31.67 -18.51
CA CYS A 157 -7.03 -30.77 -17.37
C CYS A 157 -6.33 -31.41 -16.17
N ILE A 158 -5.31 -30.72 -15.64
CA ILE A 158 -4.58 -31.12 -14.44
C ILE A 158 -5.03 -30.29 -13.25
N ARG A 159 -5.01 -30.89 -12.06
CA ARG A 159 -5.22 -30.15 -10.82
C ARG A 159 -3.87 -29.64 -10.31
N VAL A 160 -3.73 -28.32 -10.22
CA VAL A 160 -2.52 -27.65 -9.74
C VAL A 160 -2.59 -27.46 -8.22
N SER A 161 -3.75 -27.06 -7.71
CA SER A 161 -4.00 -26.91 -6.28
C SER A 161 -5.40 -27.41 -5.90
N GLU A 162 -5.50 -28.05 -4.73
CA GLU A 162 -6.76 -28.54 -4.17
C GLU A 162 -7.69 -27.40 -3.75
N LEU A 163 -8.97 -27.70 -3.51
CA LEU A 163 -9.91 -26.71 -2.99
C LEU A 163 -9.57 -26.38 -1.53
N SER A 164 -8.90 -25.25 -1.28
CA SER A 164 -8.48 -24.83 0.05
C SER A 164 -8.64 -23.33 0.28
N GLY A 165 -8.67 -22.92 1.55
CA GLY A 165 -8.76 -21.51 1.97
C GLY A 165 -7.40 -20.86 2.24
N ASN A 166 -6.29 -21.57 2.00
CA ASN A 166 -4.96 -21.12 2.38
C ASN A 166 -4.22 -20.51 1.17
N PRO A 167 -3.97 -19.18 1.13
CA PRO A 167 -3.31 -18.54 -0.01
C PRO A 167 -1.88 -19.03 -0.26
N ALA A 168 -1.15 -19.45 0.80
CA ALA A 168 0.25 -19.85 0.66
C ALA A 168 0.41 -21.15 -0.14
N GLU A 169 -0.51 -22.11 0.03
CA GLU A 169 -0.54 -23.37 -0.73
C GLU A 169 -0.73 -23.11 -2.22
N HIS A 170 -1.70 -22.27 -2.56
CA HIS A 170 -1.99 -21.90 -3.95
C HIS A 170 -0.82 -21.17 -4.61
N VAL A 171 -0.22 -20.20 -3.91
CA VAL A 171 0.93 -19.46 -4.43
C VAL A 171 2.13 -20.39 -4.64
N ALA A 172 2.40 -21.31 -3.71
CA ALA A 172 3.47 -22.29 -3.85
C ALA A 172 3.24 -23.25 -5.02
N ALA A 173 2.00 -23.74 -5.21
CA ALA A 173 1.65 -24.60 -6.33
C ALA A 173 1.85 -23.89 -7.69
N ILE A 174 1.48 -22.61 -7.77
CA ILE A 174 1.65 -21.78 -8.97
C ILE A 174 3.12 -21.44 -9.24
N GLN A 175 3.92 -21.23 -8.19
CA GLN A 175 5.37 -21.12 -8.32
C GLN A 175 6.00 -22.43 -8.81
N GLY A 176 5.47 -23.57 -8.37
CA GLY A 176 5.87 -24.91 -8.82
C GLY A 176 5.73 -25.12 -10.33
N LEU A 177 4.76 -24.47 -10.99
CA LEU A 177 4.63 -24.52 -12.45
C LEU A 177 5.84 -23.92 -13.20
N ARG A 178 6.67 -23.11 -12.52
CA ARG A 178 7.89 -22.50 -13.07
C ARG A 178 9.18 -23.25 -12.72
N SER A 179 9.14 -24.28 -11.88
CA SER A 179 10.37 -24.95 -11.42
C SER A 179 11.05 -25.72 -12.56
N LYS A 180 12.38 -25.85 -12.55
CA LYS A 180 13.11 -26.55 -13.63
C LYS A 180 12.99 -28.07 -13.56
N ASP A 181 12.73 -28.62 -12.38
CA ASP A 181 12.77 -30.07 -12.13
C ASP A 181 11.39 -30.75 -12.24
N ASP A 182 10.30 -30.02 -11.91
CA ASP A 182 8.89 -30.52 -11.94
C ASP A 182 7.94 -29.58 -12.71
N GLY A 183 8.46 -28.50 -13.32
CA GLY A 183 7.65 -27.47 -13.97
C GLY A 183 6.99 -28.00 -15.23
N LYS A 184 5.66 -27.87 -15.28
CA LYS A 184 4.88 -28.13 -16.49
C LYS A 184 4.95 -26.90 -17.38
N GLU A 185 5.97 -26.85 -18.23
CA GLU A 185 6.02 -25.85 -19.30
C GLU A 185 4.77 -25.94 -20.17
N PRO A 186 4.21 -24.81 -20.60
CA PRO A 186 2.98 -24.81 -21.38
C PRO A 186 3.17 -25.55 -22.72
N LYS A 187 2.41 -26.62 -22.94
CA LYS A 187 2.53 -27.54 -24.09
C LYS A 187 1.17 -28.04 -24.56
N GLY A 188 1.13 -28.40 -25.84
CA GLY A 188 -0.06 -28.93 -26.51
C GLY A 188 -1.21 -27.92 -26.55
N ALA A 189 -2.45 -28.41 -26.62
CA ALA A 189 -3.65 -27.57 -26.73
C ALA A 189 -4.49 -27.58 -25.44
N PRO A 190 -5.33 -26.57 -25.20
CA PRO A 190 -6.20 -26.55 -24.03
C PRO A 190 -7.51 -27.31 -24.27
N SER A 191 -8.06 -27.92 -23.22
CA SER A 191 -9.38 -28.58 -23.24
C SER A 191 -10.33 -27.95 -22.21
N LEU A 192 -11.31 -27.20 -22.71
CA LEU A 192 -12.34 -26.55 -21.90
C LEU A 192 -13.33 -27.56 -21.32
N GLN A 193 -13.69 -28.60 -22.07
CA GLN A 193 -14.61 -29.63 -21.60
C GLN A 193 -14.04 -30.37 -20.38
N ASN A 194 -12.80 -30.87 -20.48
CA ASN A 194 -12.14 -31.56 -19.38
C ASN A 194 -11.97 -30.63 -18.15
N ALA A 195 -11.68 -29.35 -18.38
CA ALA A 195 -11.59 -28.37 -17.32
C ALA A 195 -12.93 -28.12 -16.61
N LEU A 196 -14.02 -27.98 -17.36
CA LEU A 196 -15.37 -27.81 -16.80
C LEU A 196 -15.86 -29.07 -16.07
N GLU A 197 -15.56 -30.26 -16.58
CA GLU A 197 -15.90 -31.52 -15.92
C GLU A 197 -15.14 -31.72 -14.61
N LEU A 198 -13.83 -31.44 -14.61
CA LEU A 198 -13.03 -31.49 -13.38
C LEU A 198 -13.48 -30.43 -12.38
N ALA A 199 -13.75 -29.19 -12.83
CA ALA A 199 -14.27 -28.12 -11.98
C ALA A 199 -15.63 -28.51 -11.36
N ARG A 200 -16.53 -29.13 -12.13
CA ARG A 200 -17.80 -29.69 -11.64
C ARG A 200 -17.58 -30.73 -10.55
N ALA A 201 -16.64 -31.67 -10.76
CA ALA A 201 -16.32 -32.69 -9.78
C ALA A 201 -15.75 -32.07 -8.49
N THR A 202 -14.85 -31.09 -8.59
CA THR A 202 -14.29 -30.35 -7.44
C THR A 202 -15.38 -29.60 -6.67
N LEU A 203 -16.33 -28.98 -7.37
CA LEU A 203 -17.40 -28.18 -6.76
C LEU A 203 -18.60 -29.02 -6.29
N TYR A 204 -18.68 -30.31 -6.62
CA TYR A 204 -19.86 -31.14 -6.34
C TYR A 204 -20.19 -31.25 -4.85
N HIS A 205 -19.16 -31.41 -4.01
CA HIS A 205 -19.31 -31.52 -2.55
C HIS A 205 -19.45 -30.18 -1.83
N THR A 206 -19.34 -29.06 -2.57
CA THR A 206 -19.48 -27.74 -1.95
C THR A 206 -20.92 -27.50 -1.48
N PRO A 207 -21.12 -26.92 -0.30
CA PRO A 207 -22.46 -26.62 0.19
C PRO A 207 -23.27 -25.72 -0.74
N SER A 208 -24.60 -25.84 -0.69
CA SER A 208 -25.51 -25.12 -1.60
C SER A 208 -25.67 -23.62 -1.32
N HIS A 209 -25.26 -23.14 -0.15
CA HIS A 209 -25.40 -21.72 0.24
C HIS A 209 -24.25 -20.83 -0.24
N GLY A 210 -23.16 -21.42 -0.75
CA GLY A 210 -22.05 -20.70 -1.36
C GLY A 210 -22.26 -20.57 -2.87
N THR A 211 -21.65 -19.55 -3.48
CA THR A 211 -21.61 -19.45 -4.94
C THR A 211 -20.57 -20.43 -5.48
N ARG A 212 -20.94 -21.13 -6.57
CA ARG A 212 -20.05 -22.02 -7.31
C ARG A 212 -19.61 -21.32 -8.57
N GLU A 213 -18.32 -21.04 -8.67
CA GLU A 213 -17.76 -20.15 -9.68
C GLU A 213 -16.57 -20.80 -10.36
N VAL A 214 -16.48 -20.66 -11.68
CA VAL A 214 -15.34 -21.07 -12.48
C VAL A 214 -14.84 -19.87 -13.26
N ILE A 215 -13.57 -19.51 -13.07
CA ILE A 215 -12.93 -18.39 -13.76
C ILE A 215 -11.89 -18.99 -14.70
N VAL A 216 -12.05 -18.79 -16.00
CA VAL A 216 -11.14 -19.33 -17.01
C VAL A 216 -10.28 -18.21 -17.58
N VAL A 217 -8.96 -18.33 -17.45
CA VAL A 217 -8.00 -17.48 -18.16
C VAL A 217 -7.58 -18.23 -19.42
N PHE A 218 -8.03 -17.76 -20.58
CA PHE A 218 -7.92 -18.47 -21.85
C PHE A 218 -7.06 -17.66 -22.84
N GLY A 219 -5.91 -18.20 -23.25
CA GLY A 219 -5.01 -17.51 -24.17
C GLY A 219 -5.03 -18.06 -25.59
N SER A 220 -5.36 -19.33 -25.76
CA SER A 220 -5.52 -19.96 -27.06
C SER A 220 -6.76 -19.44 -27.82
N LEU A 221 -6.75 -19.59 -29.14
CA LEU A 221 -7.91 -19.34 -30.00
C LEU A 221 -8.71 -20.60 -30.35
N LEU A 222 -8.24 -21.75 -29.88
CA LEU A 222 -8.87 -23.05 -30.09
C LEU A 222 -8.88 -23.86 -28.81
N SER A 223 -9.85 -24.75 -28.67
CA SER A 223 -9.87 -25.79 -27.64
C SER A 223 -10.05 -27.15 -28.29
N LEU A 224 -9.34 -28.16 -27.78
CA LEU A 224 -9.47 -29.55 -28.19
C LEU A 224 -10.24 -30.31 -27.11
N ASP A 225 -11.50 -30.58 -27.40
CA ASP A 225 -12.42 -31.26 -26.48
C ASP A 225 -12.80 -32.64 -27.02
N PRO A 226 -12.86 -33.69 -26.16
CA PRO A 226 -13.13 -35.05 -26.61
C PRO A 226 -14.57 -35.30 -27.05
N GLY A 227 -15.54 -34.50 -26.60
CA GLY A 227 -16.96 -34.67 -26.86
C GLY A 227 -17.70 -33.36 -27.11
N ASP A 228 -19.02 -33.40 -26.98
CA ASP A 228 -19.89 -32.23 -27.16
C ASP A 228 -19.92 -31.36 -25.90
N ILE A 229 -19.15 -30.28 -25.91
CA ILE A 229 -19.09 -29.30 -24.82
C ILE A 229 -20.45 -28.70 -24.45
N HIS A 230 -21.43 -28.63 -25.37
CA HIS A 230 -22.74 -28.07 -25.05
C HIS A 230 -23.52 -28.94 -24.04
N GLN A 231 -23.24 -30.24 -23.97
CA GLN A 231 -23.79 -31.13 -22.93
C GLN A 231 -23.17 -30.81 -21.57
N THR A 232 -21.86 -30.58 -21.53
CA THR A 232 -21.14 -30.17 -20.32
C THR A 232 -21.64 -28.80 -19.82
N VAL A 233 -21.90 -27.85 -20.73
CA VAL A 233 -22.51 -26.55 -20.37
C VAL A 233 -23.89 -26.74 -19.76
N LYS A 234 -24.76 -27.57 -20.36
CA LYS A 234 -26.08 -27.89 -19.77
C LYS A 234 -25.94 -28.50 -18.38
N ALA A 235 -24.93 -29.34 -18.17
CA ALA A 235 -24.66 -29.93 -16.86
C ALA A 235 -24.15 -28.90 -15.85
N CYS A 236 -23.28 -27.95 -16.25
CA CYS A 236 -22.87 -26.80 -15.42
C CYS A 236 -24.07 -25.97 -14.97
N VAL A 237 -25.00 -25.67 -15.90
CA VAL A 237 -26.23 -24.91 -15.61
C VAL A 237 -27.10 -25.66 -14.60
N ARG A 238 -27.29 -26.97 -14.78
CA ARG A 238 -28.04 -27.82 -13.83
C ARG A 238 -27.43 -27.80 -12.43
N ASP A 239 -26.11 -27.83 -12.35
CA ASP A 239 -25.36 -27.87 -11.09
C ASP A 239 -25.19 -26.45 -10.47
N ARG A 240 -25.81 -25.42 -11.09
CA ARG A 240 -25.80 -23.99 -10.73
C ARG A 240 -24.39 -23.39 -10.65
N ILE A 241 -23.53 -23.76 -11.60
CA ILE A 241 -22.16 -23.24 -11.69
C ILE A 241 -22.14 -22.03 -12.63
N ARG A 242 -21.56 -20.93 -12.15
CA ARG A 242 -21.30 -19.73 -12.95
C ARG A 242 -19.92 -19.82 -13.57
N VAL A 243 -19.82 -19.46 -14.85
CA VAL A 243 -18.53 -19.44 -15.56
C VAL A 243 -18.26 -18.01 -16.03
N SER A 244 -17.06 -17.52 -15.76
CA SER A 244 -16.52 -16.30 -16.37
C SER A 244 -15.26 -16.63 -17.13
N VAL A 245 -15.02 -15.90 -18.23
CA VAL A 245 -13.88 -16.13 -19.10
C VAL A 245 -13.14 -14.82 -19.31
N ILE A 246 -11.82 -14.86 -19.18
CA ILE A 246 -10.91 -13.78 -19.53
C ILE A 246 -10.07 -14.29 -20.69
N GLY A 247 -10.41 -13.84 -21.90
CA GLY A 247 -9.70 -14.21 -23.12
C GLY A 247 -8.50 -13.30 -23.38
N MET A 248 -7.40 -13.83 -23.91
CA MET A 248 -6.27 -13.04 -24.42
C MET A 248 -6.38 -12.98 -25.95
N GLY A 249 -6.49 -11.79 -26.53
CA GLY A 249 -6.58 -11.61 -27.99
C GLY A 249 -8.00 -11.53 -28.55
N ALA A 250 -8.60 -12.65 -28.95
CA ALA A 250 -9.89 -12.65 -29.68
C ALA A 250 -11.05 -13.31 -28.91
N ARG A 251 -12.27 -12.92 -29.27
CA ARG A 251 -13.50 -13.45 -28.68
C ARG A 251 -13.93 -14.75 -29.38
N LEU A 252 -14.05 -15.83 -28.63
CA LEU A 252 -14.51 -17.12 -29.15
C LEU A 252 -16.01 -17.29 -28.97
N LYS A 253 -16.67 -17.82 -30.01
CA LYS A 253 -18.12 -18.04 -29.98
C LYS A 253 -18.51 -19.05 -28.89
N ILE A 254 -17.71 -20.11 -28.72
CA ILE A 254 -17.98 -21.15 -27.72
C ILE A 254 -17.87 -20.61 -26.29
N CYS A 255 -16.83 -19.82 -25.99
CA CYS A 255 -16.68 -19.15 -24.69
C CYS A 255 -17.82 -18.17 -24.41
N THR A 256 -18.27 -17.45 -25.43
CA THR A 256 -19.46 -16.59 -25.32
C THR A 256 -20.67 -17.41 -24.92
N GLU A 257 -20.95 -18.51 -25.63
CA GLU A 257 -22.11 -19.36 -25.35
C GLU A 257 -22.05 -20.04 -23.98
N ILE A 258 -20.87 -20.48 -23.54
CA ILE A 258 -20.65 -21.02 -22.19
C ILE A 258 -21.10 -19.99 -21.15
N VAL A 259 -20.54 -18.78 -21.22
CA VAL A 259 -20.83 -17.70 -20.26
C VAL A 259 -22.29 -17.28 -20.31
N THR A 260 -22.85 -17.05 -21.50
CA THR A 260 -24.26 -16.68 -21.68
C THR A 260 -25.19 -17.71 -21.04
N ARG A 261 -24.93 -19.01 -21.23
CA ARG A 261 -25.79 -20.07 -20.69
C ARG A 261 -25.63 -20.25 -19.18
N THR A 262 -24.41 -20.16 -18.65
CA THR A 262 -24.16 -20.34 -17.21
C THR A 262 -24.57 -19.13 -16.37
N ASN A 263 -24.68 -17.95 -16.98
CA ASN A 263 -24.94 -16.69 -16.27
C ASN A 263 -26.33 -16.11 -16.59
N ALA A 264 -27.30 -16.98 -16.87
CA ALA A 264 -28.71 -16.63 -17.11
C ALA A 264 -28.92 -15.62 -18.26
N GLY A 265 -28.18 -15.76 -19.35
CA GLY A 265 -28.29 -14.93 -20.56
C GLY A 265 -27.34 -13.72 -20.58
N ASP A 266 -26.53 -13.53 -19.55
CA ASP A 266 -25.62 -12.39 -19.46
C ASP A 266 -24.28 -12.66 -20.15
N GLU A 267 -23.92 -11.84 -21.14
CA GLU A 267 -22.67 -11.97 -21.88
C GLU A 267 -21.52 -11.11 -21.31
N SER A 268 -21.80 -10.26 -20.31
CA SER A 268 -20.83 -9.28 -19.79
C SER A 268 -19.64 -9.92 -19.07
N GLU A 269 -19.79 -11.17 -18.64
CA GLU A 269 -18.81 -11.93 -17.86
C GLU A 269 -17.73 -12.60 -18.73
N TYR A 270 -17.82 -12.44 -20.07
CA TYR A 270 -16.74 -12.77 -20.98
C TYR A 270 -16.04 -11.49 -21.43
N THR A 271 -14.80 -11.31 -20.98
CA THR A 271 -13.99 -10.12 -21.27
C THR A 271 -12.70 -10.50 -21.99
N ILE A 272 -12.19 -9.57 -22.80
CA ILE A 272 -10.94 -9.76 -23.56
C ILE A 272 -9.88 -8.81 -23.03
N ALA A 273 -8.74 -9.35 -22.64
CA ALA A 273 -7.55 -8.60 -22.28
C ALA A 273 -6.77 -8.25 -23.55
N THR A 274 -6.67 -6.96 -23.86
CA THR A 274 -5.87 -6.43 -24.98
C THR A 274 -4.44 -6.09 -24.60
N ASP A 275 -4.20 -5.80 -23.32
CA ASP A 275 -2.87 -5.50 -22.78
C ASP A 275 -2.63 -6.24 -21.43
N GLN A 276 -1.39 -6.24 -20.96
CA GLN A 276 -0.99 -6.89 -19.71
C GLN A 276 -1.60 -6.23 -18.45
N GLU A 277 -1.77 -4.91 -18.42
CA GLU A 277 -2.45 -4.20 -17.33
C GLU A 277 -3.94 -4.53 -17.29
N MET A 278 -4.61 -4.59 -18.44
CA MET A 278 -6.02 -4.95 -18.56
C MET A 278 -6.24 -6.39 -18.11
N LEU A 279 -5.33 -7.33 -18.42
CA LEU A 279 -5.38 -8.69 -17.87
C LEU A 279 -5.37 -8.66 -16.34
N LYS A 280 -4.45 -7.88 -15.74
CA LYS A 280 -4.38 -7.71 -14.29
C LYS A 280 -5.67 -7.10 -13.72
N GLU A 281 -6.20 -6.07 -14.36
CA GLU A 281 -7.45 -5.42 -13.94
C GLU A 281 -8.66 -6.36 -14.02
N LEU A 282 -8.79 -7.13 -15.10
CA LEU A 282 -9.89 -8.08 -15.28
C LEU A 282 -9.82 -9.21 -14.26
N LEU A 283 -8.62 -9.75 -13.98
CA LEU A 283 -8.41 -10.71 -12.90
C LEU A 283 -8.85 -10.10 -11.56
N LEU A 284 -8.40 -8.89 -11.23
CA LEU A 284 -8.77 -8.21 -9.99
C LEU A 284 -10.26 -7.85 -9.92
N ALA A 285 -10.94 -7.59 -11.04
CA ALA A 285 -12.37 -7.33 -11.03
C ALA A 285 -13.17 -8.54 -10.51
N THR A 286 -12.70 -9.76 -10.79
CA THR A 286 -13.33 -11.01 -10.30
C THR A 286 -13.21 -11.23 -8.79
N THR A 287 -12.40 -10.44 -8.06
CA THR A 287 -12.35 -10.52 -6.59
C THR A 287 -13.63 -10.04 -5.95
N THR A 288 -14.39 -9.15 -6.62
CA THR A 288 -15.68 -8.71 -6.08
C THR A 288 -16.72 -9.82 -6.14
N PRO A 289 -17.39 -10.17 -5.03
CA PRO A 289 -18.41 -11.20 -5.02
C PRO A 289 -19.54 -10.88 -6.00
N PRO A 290 -19.97 -11.84 -6.81
CA PRO A 290 -20.99 -11.56 -7.81
C PRO A 290 -22.36 -11.36 -7.15
N VAL A 291 -23.22 -10.62 -7.85
CA VAL A 291 -24.60 -10.38 -7.42
C VAL A 291 -25.41 -11.67 -7.57
N ILE A 292 -26.17 -12.02 -6.53
CA ILE A 292 -27.15 -13.10 -6.57
C ILE A 292 -28.41 -12.53 -7.21
N ARG A 293 -28.74 -13.01 -8.41
CA ARG A 293 -30.00 -12.69 -9.08
C ARG A 293 -31.05 -13.70 -8.62
N ALA A 294 -32.14 -13.23 -8.02
CA ALA A 294 -33.31 -14.06 -7.83
C ALA A 294 -33.84 -14.44 -9.22
N THR A 295 -33.85 -15.72 -9.55
CA THR A 295 -34.44 -16.19 -10.81
C THR A 295 -35.93 -15.90 -10.74
N ALA A 296 -36.44 -15.04 -11.63
CA ALA A 296 -37.87 -15.01 -11.92
C ALA A 296 -38.28 -16.43 -12.39
N PRO A 297 -39.44 -16.95 -11.99
CA PRO A 297 -39.90 -18.24 -12.46
C PRO A 297 -40.05 -18.16 -13.97
N SER A 298 -39.18 -18.87 -14.69
CA SER A 298 -39.19 -18.89 -16.14
C SER A 298 -40.50 -19.49 -16.63
N VAL A 299 -41.18 -18.76 -17.51
CA VAL A 299 -42.36 -19.18 -18.25
C VAL A 299 -41.94 -20.29 -19.24
N ALA A 300 -41.80 -21.53 -18.78
CA ALA A 300 -41.73 -22.72 -19.63
C ALA A 300 -42.03 -23.99 -18.84
N ALA A 301 -43.05 -24.73 -19.32
CA ALA A 301 -43.56 -26.05 -18.91
C ALA A 301 -44.64 -26.08 -17.79
N PRO A 302 -45.83 -26.67 -18.07
CA PRO A 302 -46.87 -26.89 -17.08
C PRO A 302 -46.54 -28.17 -16.29
N ALA A 303 -45.96 -28.01 -15.12
CA ALA A 303 -45.95 -29.04 -14.09
C ALA A 303 -46.58 -28.48 -12.82
N ALA A 304 -47.35 -29.34 -12.16
CA ALA A 304 -48.26 -29.10 -11.03
C ALA A 304 -47.78 -28.07 -9.98
N PRO A 305 -48.71 -27.40 -9.26
CA PRO A 305 -48.39 -26.39 -8.26
C PRO A 305 -47.66 -27.04 -7.07
N GLN A 306 -46.34 -27.10 -7.15
CA GLN A 306 -45.47 -27.39 -6.02
C GLN A 306 -45.07 -26.05 -5.38
N ALA A 307 -45.16 -26.00 -4.06
CA ALA A 307 -44.77 -24.86 -3.25
C ALA A 307 -43.35 -24.38 -3.61
N PRO A 308 -43.07 -23.06 -3.51
CA PRO A 308 -41.74 -22.53 -3.79
C PRO A 308 -40.69 -23.24 -2.92
N ASP A 309 -39.69 -23.83 -3.58
CA ASP A 309 -38.62 -24.60 -2.96
C ASP A 309 -37.78 -23.68 -2.02
N PRO A 310 -37.65 -23.99 -0.71
CA PRO A 310 -37.01 -23.12 0.28
C PRO A 310 -35.47 -23.00 0.13
N SER A 311 -34.90 -23.59 -0.92
CA SER A 311 -33.46 -23.81 -1.12
C SER A 311 -32.64 -22.55 -1.47
N SER A 312 -33.28 -21.39 -1.63
CA SER A 312 -32.62 -20.08 -1.87
C SER A 312 -32.85 -19.06 -0.75
N ALA A 313 -33.45 -19.45 0.37
CA ALA A 313 -33.48 -18.60 1.56
C ALA A 313 -32.06 -18.53 2.14
N ALA A 314 -31.63 -17.35 2.60
CA ALA A 314 -30.32 -17.12 3.20
C ALA A 314 -30.07 -18.12 4.35
N ALA A 315 -29.40 -19.23 4.03
CA ALA A 315 -29.20 -20.33 4.95
C ALA A 315 -28.19 -19.89 6.02
N LEU A 316 -28.63 -19.92 7.28
CA LEU A 316 -27.82 -19.53 8.41
C LEU A 316 -26.83 -20.66 8.71
N MET A 317 -25.55 -20.43 8.46
CA MET A 317 -24.50 -21.42 8.73
C MET A 317 -23.94 -21.26 10.14
N MET A 318 -23.74 -22.39 10.82
CA MET A 318 -22.96 -22.44 12.05
C MET A 318 -21.47 -22.28 11.73
N MET A 319 -20.80 -21.35 12.42
CA MET A 319 -19.37 -21.08 12.30
C MET A 319 -18.68 -21.24 13.66
N GLY A 320 -17.42 -21.66 13.65
CA GLY A 320 -16.58 -21.75 14.86
C GLY A 320 -15.59 -20.59 14.94
N PHE A 321 -15.52 -19.95 16.10
CA PHE A 321 -14.54 -18.91 16.42
C PHE A 321 -13.49 -19.47 17.40
N PRO A 322 -12.41 -20.07 16.90
CA PRO A 322 -11.42 -20.72 17.74
C PRO A 322 -10.49 -19.70 18.42
N SER A 323 -10.00 -20.04 19.60
CA SER A 323 -8.92 -19.31 20.29
C SER A 323 -7.55 -19.76 19.78
N ARG A 324 -6.61 -18.81 19.66
CA ARG A 324 -5.21 -19.14 19.41
C ARG A 324 -4.60 -19.77 20.66
N VAL A 325 -3.89 -20.88 20.49
CA VAL A 325 -3.17 -21.58 21.54
C VAL A 325 -1.69 -21.62 21.18
N VAL A 326 -0.85 -21.33 22.16
CA VAL A 326 0.61 -21.50 22.09
C VAL A 326 0.97 -22.46 23.22
N GLU A 327 1.69 -23.52 22.89
CA GLU A 327 2.06 -24.60 23.80
C GLU A 327 3.58 -24.70 23.89
N ASP A 328 4.09 -25.00 25.08
CA ASP A 328 5.54 -25.15 25.32
C ASP A 328 6.10 -26.45 24.72
N GLN A 329 5.23 -27.39 24.38
CA GLN A 329 5.59 -28.68 23.78
C GLN A 329 5.03 -28.82 22.35
N LEU A 330 5.74 -29.59 21.52
CA LEU A 330 5.32 -29.92 20.17
C LEU A 330 4.10 -30.86 20.20
N THR A 331 2.95 -30.37 19.72
CA THR A 331 1.75 -31.20 19.58
C THR A 331 1.31 -31.29 18.12
N MET A 332 0.62 -32.37 17.79
CA MET A 332 0.26 -32.71 16.42
C MET A 332 -0.88 -31.84 15.88
N CYS A 333 -0.72 -31.32 14.66
CA CYS A 333 -1.77 -30.63 13.94
C CYS A 333 -2.72 -31.64 13.27
N ALA A 334 -4.02 -31.47 13.45
CA ALA A 334 -5.04 -32.33 12.85
C ALA A 334 -5.18 -32.15 11.33
N CYS A 335 -4.65 -31.07 10.74
CA CYS A 335 -4.72 -30.83 9.29
C CYS A 335 -3.75 -31.71 8.51
N HIS A 336 -2.50 -31.80 8.97
CA HIS A 336 -1.40 -32.40 8.19
C HIS A 336 -0.63 -33.48 8.97
N GLY A 337 -0.93 -33.69 10.25
CA GLY A 337 -0.15 -34.57 11.12
C GLY A 337 1.22 -34.01 11.55
N ASN A 338 1.54 -32.76 11.16
CA ASN A 338 2.81 -32.13 11.51
C ASN A 338 2.83 -31.63 12.95
N LEU A 339 3.99 -31.76 13.61
CA LEU A 339 4.23 -31.22 14.94
C LEU A 339 4.35 -29.68 14.88
N THR A 340 3.61 -28.99 15.74
CA THR A 340 3.57 -27.52 15.80
C THR A 340 3.51 -27.07 17.25
N MET A 341 4.15 -25.96 17.62
CA MET A 341 4.09 -25.39 18.99
C MET A 341 2.94 -24.39 19.18
N GLY A 342 2.12 -24.17 18.15
CA GLY A 342 0.98 -23.27 18.24
C GLY A 342 -0.05 -23.59 17.17
N GLY A 343 -1.25 -23.07 17.36
CA GLY A 343 -2.36 -23.27 16.42
C GLY A 343 -3.66 -22.70 16.96
N TYR A 344 -4.77 -23.22 16.46
CA TYR A 344 -6.11 -22.83 16.85
C TYR A 344 -6.89 -24.08 17.27
N THR A 345 -7.60 -23.98 18.39
CA THR A 345 -8.43 -25.09 18.90
C THR A 345 -9.85 -24.95 18.39
N CYS A 346 -10.34 -25.97 17.68
CA CYS A 346 -11.71 -26.01 17.18
C CYS A 346 -12.71 -25.87 18.34
N SER A 347 -13.63 -24.91 18.26
CA SER A 347 -14.62 -24.65 19.31
C SER A 347 -15.62 -25.81 19.55
N ARG A 348 -15.75 -26.73 18.59
CA ARG A 348 -16.67 -27.88 18.68
C ARG A 348 -16.01 -29.18 19.15
N CYS A 349 -14.96 -29.64 18.46
CA CYS A 349 -14.30 -30.91 18.77
C CYS A 349 -12.91 -30.77 19.42
N SER A 350 -12.47 -29.54 19.70
CA SER A 350 -11.15 -29.24 20.27
C SER A 350 -9.95 -29.71 19.45
N ALA A 351 -10.15 -30.17 18.21
CA ALA A 351 -9.07 -30.51 17.30
C ALA A 351 -8.21 -29.26 17.01
N LYS A 352 -6.89 -29.44 17.06
CA LYS A 352 -5.92 -28.38 16.80
C LYS A 352 -5.65 -28.24 15.30
N VAL A 353 -5.82 -27.04 14.76
CA VAL A 353 -5.54 -26.69 13.36
C VAL A 353 -4.42 -25.64 13.28
N CYS A 354 -3.61 -25.67 12.23
CA CYS A 354 -2.43 -24.80 12.09
C CYS A 354 -2.78 -23.36 11.67
N SER A 355 -3.79 -23.20 10.83
CA SER A 355 -4.14 -21.93 10.19
C SER A 355 -5.66 -21.79 10.05
N LEU A 356 -6.09 -20.54 9.86
CA LEU A 356 -7.48 -20.16 9.60
C LEU A 356 -7.46 -19.22 8.39
N PRO A 357 -8.53 -19.13 7.59
CA PRO A 357 -9.77 -19.91 7.66
C PRO A 357 -9.57 -21.38 7.25
N ILE A 358 -10.23 -22.33 7.92
CA ILE A 358 -10.22 -23.74 7.50
C ILE A 358 -11.49 -24.46 7.94
N THR A 359 -11.94 -25.45 7.15
CA THR A 359 -12.93 -26.42 7.60
C THR A 359 -12.27 -27.44 8.52
N CYS A 360 -12.75 -27.57 9.75
CA CYS A 360 -12.16 -28.49 10.72
C CYS A 360 -12.15 -29.92 10.16
N PRO A 361 -10.98 -30.59 10.04
CA PRO A 361 -10.92 -31.93 9.44
C PRO A 361 -11.68 -32.99 10.25
N SER A 362 -11.89 -32.74 11.55
CA SER A 362 -12.55 -33.68 12.46
C SER A 362 -14.08 -33.52 12.48
N CYS A 363 -14.61 -32.29 12.56
CA CYS A 363 -16.05 -32.04 12.73
C CYS A 363 -16.72 -31.27 11.58
N GLN A 364 -15.96 -30.93 10.53
CA GLN A 364 -16.41 -30.18 9.35
C GLN A 364 -17.01 -28.80 9.62
N LEU A 365 -16.84 -28.28 10.85
CA LEU A 365 -17.21 -26.91 11.18
C LEU A 365 -16.21 -25.94 10.55
N THR A 366 -16.70 -24.92 9.86
CA THR A 366 -15.86 -23.84 9.33
C THR A 366 -15.33 -23.00 10.48
N LEU A 367 -14.01 -22.95 10.61
CA LEU A 367 -13.29 -22.21 11.65
C LEU A 367 -12.73 -20.91 11.07
N LEU A 368 -13.04 -19.79 11.73
CA LEU A 368 -12.64 -18.46 11.28
C LEU A 368 -12.54 -17.48 12.45
N LEU A 369 -11.79 -16.40 12.26
CA LEU A 369 -11.70 -15.31 13.22
C LEU A 369 -12.73 -14.23 12.87
N SER A 370 -13.17 -13.47 13.88
CA SER A 370 -14.03 -12.30 13.68
C SER A 370 -13.42 -11.27 12.73
N THR A 371 -12.09 -11.16 12.70
CA THR A 371 -11.34 -10.29 11.78
C THR A 371 -11.50 -10.71 10.31
N HIS A 372 -11.66 -12.00 10.01
CA HIS A 372 -11.92 -12.47 8.65
C HIS A 372 -13.30 -12.00 8.17
N LEU A 373 -14.34 -12.06 9.01
CA LEU A 373 -15.65 -11.53 8.66
C LEU A 373 -15.64 -10.01 8.50
N ALA A 374 -14.99 -9.30 9.42
CA ALA A 374 -14.90 -7.84 9.35
C ALA A 374 -14.27 -7.35 8.04
N ARG A 375 -13.32 -8.13 7.49
CA ARG A 375 -12.67 -7.79 6.23
C ARG A 375 -13.60 -7.89 5.02
N SER A 376 -14.62 -8.75 5.02
CA SER A 376 -15.58 -8.87 3.92
C SER A 376 -16.75 -7.86 3.99
N TYR A 377 -16.88 -7.09 5.07
CA TYR A 377 -17.98 -6.13 5.26
C TYR A 377 -18.01 -5.00 4.22
N HIS A 378 -16.88 -4.68 3.59
CA HIS A 378 -16.83 -3.67 2.54
C HIS A 378 -17.66 -4.05 1.29
N HIS A 379 -18.00 -5.32 1.11
CA HIS A 379 -18.93 -5.78 0.07
C HIS A 379 -20.40 -5.63 0.47
N LEU A 380 -20.71 -5.67 1.77
CA LEU A 380 -22.07 -5.53 2.32
C LEU A 380 -22.52 -4.06 2.38
N PHE A 381 -21.58 -3.18 2.71
CA PHE A 381 -21.82 -1.74 2.82
C PHE A 381 -20.98 -1.01 1.76
N PRO A 382 -21.39 -1.04 0.48
CA PRO A 382 -20.67 -0.35 -0.56
C PRO A 382 -20.60 1.15 -0.25
N LEU A 383 -19.39 1.70 -0.31
CA LEU A 383 -19.18 3.13 -0.15
C LEU A 383 -19.83 3.86 -1.32
N ARG A 384 -20.56 4.95 -1.05
CA ARG A 384 -21.12 5.80 -2.10
C ARG A 384 -20.00 6.48 -2.88
N ASN A 385 -20.17 6.59 -4.19
CA ASN A 385 -19.22 7.32 -5.04
C ASN A 385 -19.25 8.81 -4.67
N TRP A 386 -18.08 9.42 -4.75
CA TRP A 386 -17.95 10.85 -4.60
C TRP A 386 -18.37 11.55 -5.90
N SER A 387 -19.11 12.64 -5.79
CA SER A 387 -19.51 13.45 -6.95
C SER A 387 -18.53 14.60 -7.16
N THR A 388 -18.12 14.88 -8.39
CA THR A 388 -17.27 16.04 -8.69
C THR A 388 -18.03 17.34 -8.47
N VAL A 389 -17.33 18.38 -7.99
CA VAL A 389 -17.91 19.70 -7.71
C VAL A 389 -17.45 20.69 -8.77
N SER A 390 -18.37 21.44 -9.37
CA SER A 390 -18.04 22.55 -10.27
C SER A 390 -17.46 23.76 -9.51
N TRP A 391 -16.68 24.62 -10.18
CA TRP A 391 -16.14 25.84 -9.53
C TRP A 391 -17.24 26.75 -8.99
N SER A 392 -18.38 26.87 -9.68
CA SER A 392 -19.54 27.64 -9.22
C SER A 392 -20.07 27.15 -7.87
N ARG A 393 -20.27 25.83 -7.72
CA ARG A 393 -20.71 25.22 -6.46
C ARG A 393 -19.63 25.29 -5.37
N ALA A 394 -18.35 25.24 -5.76
CA ALA A 394 -17.21 25.39 -4.85
C ALA A 394 -17.11 26.82 -4.28
N ARG A 395 -17.44 27.85 -5.09
CA ARG A 395 -17.55 29.26 -4.66
C ARG A 395 -18.73 29.46 -3.72
N GLU A 396 -19.91 28.94 -4.08
CA GLU A 396 -21.13 29.03 -3.26
C GLU A 396 -20.95 28.40 -1.87
N LYS A 397 -20.34 27.22 -1.80
CA LYS A 397 -20.13 26.49 -0.54
C LYS A 397 -18.91 26.98 0.26
N GLY A 398 -18.02 27.78 -0.34
CA GLY A 398 -16.86 28.35 0.35
C GLY A 398 -15.89 27.32 0.94
N SER A 399 -15.73 26.15 0.34
CA SER A 399 -14.90 25.07 0.90
C SER A 399 -13.41 25.40 0.87
N LYS A 400 -12.79 25.62 2.03
CA LYS A 400 -11.36 25.99 2.14
C LYS A 400 -10.43 24.80 2.38
N GLN A 401 -10.93 23.70 2.92
CA GLN A 401 -10.11 22.56 3.35
C GLN A 401 -10.80 21.23 3.06
N CYS A 402 -10.01 20.20 2.79
CA CYS A 402 -10.44 18.81 2.72
C CYS A 402 -10.86 18.31 4.11
N VAL A 403 -12.00 17.64 4.22
CA VAL A 403 -12.46 17.13 5.53
C VAL A 403 -11.64 15.93 5.99
N GLY A 404 -11.14 15.10 5.07
CA GLY A 404 -10.43 13.87 5.41
C GLY A 404 -8.97 14.07 5.84
N CYS A 405 -8.25 15.00 5.21
CA CYS A 405 -6.83 15.26 5.50
C CYS A 405 -6.54 16.67 5.99
N LEU A 406 -7.56 17.53 6.10
CA LEU A 406 -7.47 18.94 6.50
C LEU A 406 -6.56 19.80 5.61
N ALA A 407 -6.18 19.28 4.44
CA ALA A 407 -5.38 20.02 3.47
C ALA A 407 -6.21 21.16 2.86
N SER A 408 -5.65 22.37 2.84
CA SER A 408 -6.28 23.53 2.22
C SER A 408 -6.41 23.35 0.70
N PHE A 409 -7.56 23.70 0.15
CA PHE A 409 -7.76 23.81 -1.29
C PHE A 409 -7.22 25.14 -1.80
N GLY A 410 -6.66 25.16 -3.01
CA GLY A 410 -6.33 26.43 -3.69
C GLY A 410 -7.57 27.27 -3.96
N ASP A 411 -7.39 28.58 -4.08
CA ASP A 411 -8.50 29.52 -4.31
C ASP A 411 -9.21 29.23 -5.63
N PRO A 412 -10.55 29.31 -5.68
CA PRO A 412 -11.28 29.11 -6.92
C PRO A 412 -11.01 30.27 -7.91
N PRO A 413 -10.83 29.97 -9.21
CA PRO A 413 -10.62 30.99 -10.23
C PRO A 413 -11.79 31.99 -10.30
N SER A 414 -11.49 33.23 -10.66
CA SER A 414 -12.46 34.32 -10.75
C SER A 414 -13.42 34.13 -11.93
N SER A 415 -14.70 34.45 -11.75
CA SER A 415 -15.77 34.26 -12.75
C SER A 415 -15.56 34.95 -14.10
N ASN A 416 -14.64 35.92 -14.20
CA ASN A 416 -14.33 36.60 -15.46
C ASN A 416 -13.45 35.78 -16.41
N ASN A 417 -12.69 34.79 -15.91
CA ASN A 417 -11.85 33.94 -16.77
C ASN A 417 -12.60 32.77 -17.41
N GLU A 418 -13.77 32.39 -16.88
CA GLU A 418 -14.60 31.31 -17.45
C GLU A 418 -15.27 31.74 -18.77
N ARG A 419 -15.42 33.05 -19.02
CA ARG A 419 -15.94 33.56 -20.30
C ARG A 419 -14.88 33.63 -21.40
N SER A 420 -13.62 33.85 -21.05
CA SER A 420 -12.54 33.95 -22.05
C SER A 420 -12.13 32.60 -22.65
N GLU A 421 -12.30 31.50 -21.90
CA GLU A 421 -12.04 30.14 -22.42
C GLU A 421 -13.23 29.61 -23.24
N ALA A 422 -14.47 30.00 -22.89
CA ALA A 422 -15.65 29.60 -23.66
C ALA A 422 -15.81 30.33 -25.01
N GLU A 423 -15.19 31.51 -25.20
CA GLU A 423 -15.24 32.26 -26.45
C GLU A 423 -14.16 31.86 -27.46
N GLN A 424 -13.09 31.15 -27.04
CA GLN A 424 -12.04 30.67 -27.96
C GLN A 424 -12.36 29.33 -28.64
N ASP A 425 -13.25 28.51 -28.06
CA ASP A 425 -13.70 27.23 -28.64
C ASP A 425 -15.01 27.33 -29.45
N GLY A 426 -15.49 28.57 -29.71
CA GLY A 426 -16.82 28.85 -30.26
C GLY A 426 -16.95 28.90 -31.79
N GLU A 427 -15.87 28.76 -32.56
CA GLU A 427 -15.92 28.73 -34.03
C GLU A 427 -15.28 27.47 -34.58
N VAL A 428 -15.93 26.30 -34.45
CA VAL A 428 -16.06 25.26 -35.49
C VAL A 428 -17.07 24.20 -35.01
N ASN A 429 -18.04 23.88 -35.89
CA ASN A 429 -19.05 22.80 -35.81
C ASN A 429 -20.29 22.99 -34.93
N LYS A 430 -21.27 23.72 -35.50
CA LYS A 430 -22.70 23.50 -35.22
C LYS A 430 -23.15 22.15 -35.82
N VAL A 431 -23.16 21.10 -35.00
CA VAL A 431 -24.03 19.93 -35.22
C VAL A 431 -24.77 19.65 -33.93
N LYS A 432 -26.11 19.71 -34.00
CA LYS A 432 -27.03 19.41 -32.89
C LYS A 432 -26.71 18.03 -32.30
N ARG A 433 -26.30 17.99 -31.04
CA ARG A 433 -26.30 16.80 -30.18
C ARG A 433 -27.06 17.12 -28.91
N ASP A 434 -27.77 16.11 -28.43
CA ASP A 434 -28.86 16.15 -27.46
C ASP A 434 -28.48 16.83 -26.13
N GLU A 435 -29.42 17.60 -25.57
CA GLU A 435 -29.19 18.54 -24.47
C GLU A 435 -28.84 17.88 -23.12
N GLU A 436 -29.03 16.56 -22.95
CA GLU A 436 -28.72 15.85 -21.70
C GLU A 436 -27.23 15.51 -21.50
N ASP A 437 -26.44 15.35 -22.56
CA ASP A 437 -24.99 15.05 -22.45
C ASP A 437 -24.13 16.31 -22.23
N SER A 438 -24.73 17.51 -22.38
CA SER A 438 -24.00 18.79 -22.35
C SER A 438 -23.68 19.31 -20.94
N GLU A 439 -24.36 18.81 -19.91
CA GLU A 439 -24.00 19.09 -18.50
C GLU A 439 -22.94 18.12 -17.96
N GLU A 440 -22.82 16.90 -18.51
CA GLU A 440 -21.85 15.89 -18.04
C GLU A 440 -20.42 16.11 -18.56
N GLN A 441 -20.23 16.83 -19.66
CA GLN A 441 -18.90 17.16 -20.18
C GLN A 441 -18.18 18.29 -19.41
N LYS A 442 -18.87 19.01 -18.52
CA LYS A 442 -18.28 20.09 -17.70
C LYS A 442 -17.79 19.61 -16.32
N ALA A 443 -17.03 18.52 -16.29
CA ALA A 443 -16.45 17.95 -15.06
C ALA A 443 -14.97 17.57 -15.30
N SER A 444 -13.93 18.08 -14.62
CA SER A 444 -13.83 18.76 -13.34
C SER A 444 -12.73 19.83 -13.39
N GLU A 445 -13.09 21.11 -13.46
CA GLU A 445 -12.09 22.18 -13.41
C GLU A 445 -11.51 22.36 -11.99
N SER A 446 -12.21 21.89 -10.94
CA SER A 446 -11.90 22.23 -9.53
C SER A 446 -11.09 21.22 -8.71
N GLY A 447 -11.01 19.95 -9.12
CA GLY A 447 -10.40 18.88 -8.33
C GLY A 447 -11.07 18.59 -6.97
N ARG A 448 -12.26 19.14 -6.69
CA ARG A 448 -13.03 18.95 -5.44
C ARG A 448 -14.14 17.91 -5.63
N LEU A 449 -14.32 17.00 -4.67
CA LEU A 449 -15.29 15.89 -4.71
C LEU A 449 -16.27 15.92 -3.54
N THR A 450 -17.59 16.05 -3.71
CA THR A 450 -18.58 16.08 -2.61
C THR A 450 -19.30 14.75 -2.39
N SER A 451 -19.64 14.42 -1.14
CA SER A 451 -20.54 13.31 -0.82
C SER A 451 -22.02 13.72 -0.89
N LEU A 452 -22.88 12.78 -1.33
CA LEU A 452 -24.32 12.98 -1.52
C LEU A 452 -25.17 12.73 -0.25
N VAL A 453 -24.61 12.88 0.96
CA VAL A 453 -25.35 12.64 2.22
C VAL A 453 -26.02 13.95 2.70
N PRO A 454 -27.36 14.03 2.85
CA PRO A 454 -28.07 15.30 3.05
C PRO A 454 -27.83 16.03 4.38
N ARG A 455 -27.21 15.39 5.39
CA ARG A 455 -27.05 15.95 6.75
C ARG A 455 -25.61 16.08 7.26
N SER A 456 -24.60 15.72 6.48
CA SER A 456 -23.21 16.08 6.78
C SER A 456 -22.80 17.22 5.85
N GLN A 457 -22.26 18.29 6.41
CA GLN A 457 -21.60 19.34 5.63
C GLN A 457 -20.65 18.66 4.64
N SER A 458 -20.98 18.82 3.35
CA SER A 458 -20.23 18.46 2.15
C SER A 458 -18.82 17.94 2.45
N LEU A 459 -18.71 16.62 2.62
CA LEU A 459 -17.41 15.96 2.68
C LEU A 459 -16.71 16.25 1.35
N LEU A 460 -15.53 16.85 1.39
CA LEU A 460 -14.70 17.10 0.22
C LEU A 460 -13.35 16.38 0.37
N LEU A 461 -12.98 15.51 -0.57
CA LEU A 461 -11.66 14.85 -0.64
C LEU A 461 -10.90 15.26 -1.91
N PRO A 462 -9.57 15.43 -1.87
CA PRO A 462 -8.75 15.58 -3.07
C PRO A 462 -8.53 14.21 -3.73
N PHE A 463 -8.64 14.18 -5.06
CA PHE A 463 -8.03 13.13 -5.87
C PHE A 463 -6.60 13.57 -6.17
N ARG A 464 -5.63 13.11 -5.38
CA ARG A 464 -4.21 13.16 -5.76
C ARG A 464 -3.68 11.73 -5.83
N VAL A 465 -3.57 11.21 -7.05
CA VAL A 465 -2.56 10.20 -7.36
C VAL A 465 -1.24 10.93 -7.23
N ASN A 466 -0.46 10.61 -6.19
CA ASN A 466 0.90 11.12 -6.03
C ASN A 466 1.76 10.60 -7.18
N TYR A 467 1.78 11.31 -8.30
CA TYR A 467 3.02 11.44 -9.05
C TYR A 467 3.88 12.43 -8.28
N LEU A 468 5.05 11.96 -7.86
CA LEU A 468 6.15 12.80 -7.44
C LEU A 468 6.52 13.67 -8.65
N SER A 469 5.83 14.81 -8.79
CA SER A 469 6.37 15.95 -9.49
C SER A 469 7.67 16.31 -8.77
N THR A 470 8.78 16.20 -9.49
CA THR A 470 10.08 16.74 -9.14
C THR A 470 9.96 18.26 -9.05
N THR A 471 9.35 18.74 -7.96
CA THR A 471 9.30 20.16 -7.67
C THR A 471 10.69 20.58 -7.23
N THR A 472 11.29 21.35 -8.11
CA THR A 472 12.53 22.12 -7.98
C THR A 472 12.71 22.64 -6.55
N ARG A 473 13.86 22.29 -5.95
CA ARG A 473 14.44 22.75 -4.68
C ARG A 473 13.79 24.01 -4.07
N ALA A 474 12.74 23.83 -3.27
CA ALA A 474 12.28 24.86 -2.34
C ALA A 474 13.29 24.92 -1.18
N MET A 475 14.29 25.79 -1.34
CA MET A 475 15.28 26.10 -0.32
C MET A 475 14.60 26.44 1.01
N SER A 476 15.06 25.81 2.12
CA SER A 476 14.58 26.16 3.47
C SER A 476 14.67 27.68 3.70
N ALA A 477 13.55 28.30 4.06
CA ALA A 477 13.48 29.75 4.29
C ALA A 477 14.10 30.17 5.64
N PHE A 478 14.46 29.20 6.49
CA PHE A 478 15.07 29.40 7.79
C PHE A 478 16.47 28.81 7.87
N GLU A 479 17.23 29.28 8.85
CA GLU A 479 18.52 28.75 9.27
C GLU A 479 18.34 27.82 10.48
N ARG A 480 17.66 28.31 11.53
CA ARG A 480 17.33 27.55 12.73
C ARG A 480 15.87 27.84 13.10
N LEU A 481 15.01 26.85 12.91
CA LEU A 481 13.58 26.94 13.17
C LEU A 481 13.30 26.67 14.65
N ILE A 482 12.66 27.62 15.32
CA ILE A 482 12.13 27.47 16.69
C ILE A 482 10.62 27.66 16.70
N ARG A 483 9.96 27.04 17.68
CA ARG A 483 8.53 27.24 17.97
C ARG A 483 8.42 27.76 19.40
N PHE A 484 7.65 28.82 19.61
CA PHE A 484 7.55 29.48 20.90
C PHE A 484 6.22 30.21 21.07
N GLU A 485 5.89 30.58 22.31
CA GLU A 485 4.82 31.53 22.63
C GLU A 485 5.41 32.93 22.71
N ASP A 486 4.81 33.90 22.03
CA ASP A 486 5.17 35.31 22.17
C ASP A 486 4.69 35.90 23.51
N LYS A 487 4.97 37.18 23.76
CA LYS A 487 4.55 37.88 24.99
C LYS A 487 3.03 37.93 25.17
N ASP A 488 2.27 37.79 24.09
CA ASP A 488 0.81 37.79 24.08
C ASP A 488 0.23 36.37 24.22
N GLY A 489 1.09 35.35 24.43
CA GLY A 489 0.70 33.95 24.57
C GLY A 489 0.35 33.26 23.24
N LYS A 490 0.63 33.89 22.10
CA LYS A 490 0.35 33.32 20.78
C LYS A 490 1.51 32.41 20.34
N THR A 491 1.19 31.18 19.94
CA THR A 491 2.18 30.27 19.37
C THR A 491 2.59 30.72 17.96
N VAL A 492 3.89 30.90 17.76
CA VAL A 492 4.50 31.32 16.49
C VAL A 492 5.77 30.52 16.20
N TYR A 493 6.18 30.50 14.92
CA TYR A 493 7.49 30.00 14.51
C TYR A 493 8.45 31.17 14.29
N GLY A 494 9.73 30.95 14.55
CA GLY A 494 10.77 31.95 14.29
C GLY A 494 12.06 31.37 13.76
N ASN A 495 12.82 32.25 13.11
CA ASN A 495 14.17 31.98 12.63
C ASN A 495 15.20 32.56 13.61
N LEU A 496 16.01 31.70 14.21
CA LEU A 496 17.10 32.09 15.08
C LEU A 496 18.39 32.30 14.23
N GLU A 497 18.71 33.56 13.95
CA GLU A 497 19.85 33.95 13.09
C GLU A 497 21.22 33.62 13.71
N LYS A 498 21.33 33.68 15.04
CA LYS A 498 22.58 33.43 15.76
C LYS A 498 22.47 32.22 16.66
N GLU A 499 23.62 31.64 16.97
CA GLU A 499 23.68 30.58 17.97
C GLU A 499 23.53 31.18 19.37
N VAL A 500 22.51 30.71 20.10
CA VAL A 500 22.17 31.15 21.45
C VAL A 500 21.97 29.90 22.32
N PRO A 501 22.52 29.84 23.54
CA PRO A 501 22.23 28.77 24.49
C PRO A 501 20.73 28.66 24.77
N THR A 502 20.20 27.45 24.94
CA THR A 502 18.74 27.21 25.05
C THR A 502 18.06 28.00 26.16
N LYS A 503 18.71 28.14 27.32
CA LYS A 503 18.20 28.91 28.46
C LYS A 503 18.13 30.43 28.17
N GLU A 504 18.86 30.91 27.16
CA GLU A 504 18.91 32.31 26.72
C GLU A 504 18.06 32.58 25.46
N ILE A 505 17.44 31.53 24.87
CA ILE A 505 16.52 31.68 23.74
C ILE A 505 15.26 32.42 24.19
N GLU A 506 14.75 32.12 25.39
CA GLU A 506 13.68 32.90 26.02
C GLU A 506 14.17 34.34 26.29
N GLY A 507 13.45 35.34 25.77
CA GLY A 507 13.85 36.75 25.78
C GLY A 507 14.62 37.21 24.53
N SER A 508 15.05 36.31 23.65
CA SER A 508 15.70 36.67 22.38
C SER A 508 14.71 37.24 21.36
N SER A 509 15.18 38.18 20.52
CA SER A 509 14.39 38.71 19.40
C SER A 509 14.66 37.91 18.13
N VAL A 510 13.60 37.35 17.54
CA VAL A 510 13.67 36.46 16.37
C VAL A 510 12.73 36.92 15.25
N GLU A 511 13.11 36.63 14.01
CA GLU A 511 12.28 36.89 12.83
C GLU A 511 11.15 35.86 12.75
N VAL A 512 9.91 36.32 12.66
CA VAL A 512 8.70 35.47 12.61
C VAL A 512 8.61 34.76 11.26
N LEU A 513 8.34 33.47 11.32
CA LEU A 513 8.08 32.62 10.16
C LEU A 513 6.59 32.30 10.09
N GLU A 514 6.05 32.41 8.88
CA GLU A 514 4.69 31.98 8.57
C GLU A 514 4.72 30.60 7.87
N GLY A 515 3.76 29.74 8.21
CA GLY A 515 3.62 28.40 7.66
C GLY A 515 3.80 27.29 8.69
N ASP A 516 3.89 26.06 8.19
CA ASP A 516 4.09 24.85 8.99
C ASP A 516 4.98 23.84 8.25
N VAL A 517 5.25 22.69 8.86
CA VAL A 517 6.11 21.64 8.27
C VAL A 517 5.61 21.16 6.90
N LYS A 518 4.29 21.15 6.66
CA LYS A 518 3.69 20.63 5.42
C LYS A 518 3.61 21.67 4.30
N SER A 519 3.28 22.91 4.66
CA SER A 519 3.13 24.06 3.76
C SER A 519 4.46 24.76 3.47
N GLY A 520 5.48 24.48 4.30
CA GLY A 520 6.77 25.15 4.25
C GLY A 520 6.74 26.48 5.00
N PHE A 521 7.92 27.00 5.34
CA PHE A 521 8.07 28.24 6.08
C PHE A 521 8.44 29.40 5.15
N LYS A 522 7.93 30.60 5.45
CA LYS A 522 8.29 31.86 4.78
C LYS A 522 8.65 32.92 5.82
N LYS A 523 9.67 33.73 5.51
CA LYS A 523 10.07 34.87 6.32
C LYS A 523 9.06 36.01 6.16
N THR A 524 8.58 36.55 7.27
CA THR A 524 7.62 37.67 7.28
C THR A 524 8.30 39.04 7.39
N GLY A 525 9.59 39.09 7.76
CA GLY A 525 10.31 40.32 8.09
C GLY A 525 9.92 40.96 9.43
N GLN A 526 8.89 40.45 10.11
CA GLN A 526 8.49 40.92 11.43
C GLN A 526 9.37 40.28 12.51
N LYS A 527 9.79 41.05 13.51
CA LYS A 527 10.54 40.54 14.66
C LYS A 527 9.66 40.54 15.91
N THR A 528 9.73 39.46 16.69
CA THR A 528 9.07 39.35 17.99
C THR A 528 10.06 38.84 19.04
N THR A 529 9.70 38.93 20.31
CA THR A 529 10.48 38.39 21.42
C THR A 529 9.95 37.00 21.79
N VAL A 530 10.85 36.05 21.98
CA VAL A 530 10.50 34.72 22.49
C VAL A 530 10.05 34.84 23.95
N GLY A 531 8.79 34.48 24.24
CA GLY A 531 8.26 34.41 25.60
C GLY A 531 8.63 33.08 26.25
N LYS A 532 8.01 31.99 25.76
CA LYS A 532 8.24 30.62 26.24
C LYS A 532 8.65 29.70 25.10
N LEU A 533 9.78 29.01 25.23
CA LEU A 533 10.24 28.07 24.21
C LEU A 533 9.42 26.78 24.26
N LEU A 534 8.95 26.31 23.09
CA LEU A 534 8.16 25.09 22.96
C LEU A 534 8.94 24.01 22.19
N CYS A 535 8.39 22.80 22.16
CA CYS A 535 8.87 21.78 21.22
C CYS A 535 8.86 22.33 19.78
N PRO A 536 9.97 22.21 19.01
CA PRO A 536 10.04 22.68 17.62
C PRO A 536 8.97 22.08 16.71
N LEU A 537 8.46 20.90 17.07
CA LEU A 537 7.34 20.25 16.41
C LEU A 537 6.14 20.23 17.37
N PRO A 538 4.95 20.69 16.94
CA PRO A 538 3.76 20.64 17.79
C PRO A 538 3.31 19.19 18.03
N THR A 539 3.48 18.32 17.04
CA THR A 539 3.13 16.90 17.07
C THR A 539 3.98 16.16 16.03
N THR A 540 4.17 14.85 16.21
CA THR A 540 4.72 13.95 15.18
C THR A 540 3.76 12.79 14.93
N ASN A 541 3.78 12.20 13.73
CA ASN A 541 2.99 10.99 13.46
C ASN A 541 3.57 9.76 14.17
N ILE A 542 4.90 9.68 14.18
CA ILE A 542 5.66 8.56 14.73
C ILE A 542 7.12 9.01 14.91
N ILE A 543 7.78 8.44 15.91
CA ILE A 543 9.21 8.57 16.10
C ILE A 543 9.84 7.22 15.72
N LEU A 544 10.70 7.22 14.72
CA LEU A 544 11.44 6.04 14.27
C LEU A 544 12.84 6.10 14.87
N CYS A 545 13.31 5.01 15.44
CA CYS A 545 14.60 4.97 16.12
C CYS A 545 15.47 3.85 15.55
N VAL A 546 16.77 4.12 15.45
CA VAL A 546 17.77 3.14 15.02
C VAL A 546 18.58 2.68 16.22
N GLY A 547 18.43 1.41 16.60
CA GLY A 547 19.24 0.78 17.62
C GLY A 547 20.64 0.43 17.11
N LEU A 548 21.63 0.54 18.01
CA LEU A 548 23.00 0.06 17.80
C LEU A 548 23.68 0.64 16.55
N ASN A 549 23.53 1.96 16.30
CA ASN A 549 24.06 2.61 15.10
C ASN A 549 25.44 3.25 15.28
N TYR A 550 26.10 3.12 16.43
CA TYR A 550 27.44 3.68 16.67
C TYR A 550 28.43 2.54 16.93
N ARG A 551 29.56 2.54 16.21
CA ARG A 551 30.53 1.44 16.29
C ARG A 551 31.09 1.27 17.69
N ARG A 552 31.51 2.37 18.34
CA ARG A 552 32.03 2.32 19.71
C ARG A 552 30.99 1.88 20.73
N HIS A 553 29.72 2.22 20.50
CA HIS A 553 28.63 1.75 21.36
C HIS A 553 28.39 0.25 21.20
N ALA A 554 28.48 -0.29 19.98
CA ALA A 554 28.40 -1.72 19.74
C ALA A 554 29.54 -2.49 20.43
N GLU A 555 30.75 -1.93 20.39
CA GLU A 555 31.92 -2.43 21.12
C GLU A 555 31.72 -2.38 22.64
N GLU A 556 31.21 -1.28 23.18
CA GLU A 556 30.86 -1.12 24.62
C GLU A 556 29.84 -2.16 25.08
N CYS A 557 28.82 -2.44 24.25
CA CYS A 557 27.80 -3.44 24.56
C CYS A 557 28.29 -4.89 24.38
N ASN A 558 29.48 -5.10 23.79
CA ASN A 558 29.95 -6.40 23.32
C ASN A 558 28.92 -7.13 22.43
N LEU A 559 28.24 -6.36 21.56
CA LEU A 559 27.23 -6.87 20.63
C LEU A 559 27.77 -6.94 19.21
N GLN A 560 27.29 -7.91 18.43
CA GLN A 560 27.63 -8.00 17.01
C GLN A 560 26.97 -6.85 16.23
N ILE A 561 27.75 -6.19 15.37
CA ILE A 561 27.25 -5.16 14.47
C ILE A 561 26.26 -5.80 13.49
N PRO A 562 24.99 -5.35 13.44
CA PRO A 562 24.00 -5.93 12.55
C PRO A 562 24.31 -5.57 11.09
N SER A 563 23.87 -6.41 10.15
CA SER A 563 24.03 -6.14 8.70
C SER A 563 23.06 -5.08 8.17
N ASN A 564 21.98 -4.82 8.91
CA ASN A 564 20.95 -3.84 8.58
C ASN A 564 20.55 -3.06 9.84
N PRO A 565 20.06 -1.81 9.71
CA PRO A 565 19.58 -1.01 10.84
C PRO A 565 18.53 -1.75 11.69
N ALA A 566 18.73 -1.82 13.00
CA ALA A 566 17.73 -2.35 13.92
C ALA A 566 16.70 -1.27 14.23
N ILE A 567 15.45 -1.44 13.77
CA ILE A 567 14.43 -0.39 13.86
C ILE A 567 13.44 -0.68 15.00
N PHE A 568 13.13 0.35 15.77
CA PHE A 568 11.99 0.37 16.68
C PHE A 568 11.29 1.73 16.59
N THR A 569 10.12 1.84 17.21
CA THR A 569 9.28 3.03 17.11
C THR A 569 8.83 3.50 18.48
N LYS A 570 8.69 4.82 18.65
CA LYS A 570 7.96 5.42 19.76
C LYS A 570 6.66 6.09 19.25
N PRO A 571 5.58 6.06 20.04
CA PRO A 571 4.33 6.76 19.72
C PRO A 571 4.55 8.29 19.74
N SER A 572 3.59 9.03 19.20
CA SER A 572 3.61 10.50 19.17
C SER A 572 3.75 11.13 20.55
N ASP A 573 3.15 10.50 21.57
CA ASP A 573 3.13 11.01 22.96
C ASP A 573 4.49 10.92 23.66
N ALA A 574 5.46 10.20 23.08
CA ALA A 574 6.83 10.22 23.55
C ALA A 574 7.56 11.53 23.23
N LEU A 575 7.06 12.33 22.27
CA LEU A 575 7.69 13.60 21.88
C LEU A 575 7.60 14.62 23.03
N ALA A 576 8.72 15.27 23.35
CA ALA A 576 8.75 16.35 24.33
C ALA A 576 9.57 17.56 23.87
N GLY A 577 9.29 18.72 24.44
CA GLY A 577 10.05 19.94 24.19
C GLY A 577 11.41 19.98 24.89
N PRO A 578 12.25 20.98 24.53
CA PRO A 578 13.62 21.06 25.02
C PRO A 578 13.77 21.50 26.47
N LEU A 579 12.72 22.07 27.08
CA LEU A 579 12.69 22.56 28.46
C LEU A 579 11.50 21.95 29.24
N GLU A 580 10.94 20.86 28.72
CA GLU A 580 9.74 20.24 29.27
C GLU A 580 10.10 19.12 30.25
N ASP A 581 9.40 19.07 31.38
CA ASP A 581 9.55 18.00 32.36
C ASP A 581 9.01 16.67 31.83
N ILE A 582 9.78 15.60 32.06
CA ILE A 582 9.44 14.23 31.66
C ILE A 582 8.81 13.48 32.85
N PRO A 583 7.54 13.05 32.78
CA PRO A 583 6.95 12.22 33.82
C PRO A 583 7.58 10.82 33.81
N ILE A 584 8.14 10.42 34.96
CA ILE A 584 8.74 9.09 35.12
C ILE A 584 7.83 8.22 35.97
N HIS A 585 7.42 7.09 35.40
CA HIS A 585 6.68 6.08 36.16
C HIS A 585 7.60 5.49 37.24
N PRO A 586 7.16 5.35 38.52
CA PRO A 586 8.02 4.91 39.62
C PRO A 586 8.77 3.60 39.37
N SER A 587 8.19 2.68 38.60
CA SER A 587 8.85 1.42 38.24
C SER A 587 10.05 1.58 37.31
N CYS A 588 10.16 2.66 36.54
CA CYS A 588 11.27 2.90 35.60
C CYS A 588 12.50 3.51 36.28
N GLN A 589 12.31 4.15 37.44
CA GLN A 589 13.32 4.97 38.11
C GLN A 589 14.65 4.24 38.37
N SER A 590 14.58 2.93 38.68
CA SER A 590 15.74 2.17 39.15
C SER A 590 16.85 2.04 38.11
N GLN A 591 16.52 2.11 36.82
CA GLN A 591 17.48 1.96 35.73
C GLN A 591 17.14 2.88 34.55
N LEU A 592 16.78 4.13 34.86
CA LEU A 592 16.52 5.16 33.85
C LEU A 592 17.84 5.65 33.26
N ASP A 593 17.91 5.74 31.94
CA ASP A 593 19.15 6.01 31.20
C ASP A 593 18.93 7.09 30.14
N TYR A 594 20.01 7.78 29.77
CA TYR A 594 20.05 8.82 28.74
C TYR A 594 20.82 8.31 27.52
N GLU A 595 20.39 8.75 26.34
CA GLU A 595 20.96 8.36 25.06
C GLU A 595 20.91 9.59 24.14
N GLY A 596 22.00 10.38 24.11
CA GLY A 596 22.05 11.57 23.27
C GLY A 596 22.19 11.21 21.79
N GLU A 597 21.30 11.74 20.93
CA GLU A 597 21.24 11.36 19.52
C GLU A 597 21.13 12.53 18.55
N LEU A 598 21.76 12.39 17.37
CA LEU A 598 21.39 13.20 16.21
C LEU A 598 20.00 12.78 15.73
N THR A 599 19.15 13.76 15.47
CA THR A 599 17.77 13.53 15.08
C THR A 599 17.43 14.23 13.78
N LEU A 600 16.67 13.54 12.92
CA LEU A 600 16.26 14.03 11.61
C LEU A 600 14.76 14.32 11.63
N VAL A 601 14.34 15.38 10.94
CA VAL A 601 12.93 15.69 10.76
C VAL A 601 12.60 15.67 9.26
N VAL A 602 11.61 14.87 8.87
CA VAL A 602 11.19 14.71 7.47
C VAL A 602 10.36 15.93 7.03
N SER A 603 10.70 16.56 5.90
CA SER A 603 9.99 17.75 5.39
C SER A 603 8.73 17.42 4.60
N LYS A 604 8.72 16.32 3.87
CA LYS A 604 7.64 15.94 2.96
C LYS A 604 7.47 14.43 2.93
N ASP A 605 6.26 13.96 2.61
CA ASP A 605 5.98 12.54 2.48
C ASP A 605 6.94 11.88 1.48
N CYS A 606 7.56 10.78 1.87
CA CYS A 606 8.53 10.07 1.04
C CYS A 606 8.45 8.55 1.21
N LYS A 607 8.76 7.81 0.15
CA LYS A 607 8.72 6.35 0.10
C LYS A 607 9.75 5.87 -0.92
N ASN A 608 10.46 4.78 -0.61
CA ASN A 608 11.48 4.17 -1.45
C ASN A 608 12.54 5.17 -1.95
N ILE A 609 13.03 6.05 -1.07
CA ILE A 609 14.03 7.06 -1.46
C ILE A 609 15.40 6.42 -1.54
N ALA A 610 16.20 6.79 -2.55
CA ALA A 610 17.60 6.37 -2.62
C ALA A 610 18.44 7.13 -1.60
N ALA A 611 19.45 6.49 -1.02
CA ALA A 611 20.28 7.09 0.04
C ALA A 611 20.93 8.42 -0.37
N LYS A 612 21.22 8.63 -1.65
CA LYS A 612 21.81 9.88 -2.18
C LYS A 612 20.87 11.08 -2.20
N ASP A 613 19.56 10.85 -2.26
CA ASP A 613 18.54 11.90 -2.42
C ASP A 613 17.98 12.39 -1.07
N TYR A 614 18.50 11.84 0.04
CA TYR A 614 17.97 12.05 1.39
C TYR A 614 17.82 13.53 1.79
N ALA A 615 18.75 14.38 1.35
CA ALA A 615 18.78 15.80 1.71
C ALA A 615 17.52 16.56 1.22
N ASP A 616 16.91 16.11 0.12
CA ASP A 616 15.70 16.74 -0.45
C ASP A 616 14.43 16.44 0.35
N TYR A 617 14.50 15.50 1.29
CA TYR A 617 13.39 15.04 2.12
C TYR A 617 13.53 15.41 3.59
N LEU A 618 14.60 16.13 3.96
CA LEU A 618 14.82 16.62 5.31
C LEU A 618 14.31 18.06 5.47
N LEU A 619 13.54 18.30 6.54
CA LEU A 619 13.28 19.64 7.03
C LEU A 619 14.54 20.21 7.68
N GLY A 620 15.25 19.36 8.42
CA GLY A 620 16.50 19.70 9.06
C GLY A 620 16.93 18.67 10.10
N TYR A 621 17.96 19.06 10.84
CA TYR A 621 18.59 18.28 11.89
C TYR A 621 18.29 18.90 13.24
N THR A 622 18.09 18.07 14.26
CA THR A 622 17.96 18.50 15.65
C THR A 622 18.67 17.49 16.56
N ILE A 623 18.63 17.71 17.86
CA ILE A 623 19.20 16.81 18.85
C ILE A 623 18.05 16.24 19.70
N SER A 624 18.18 14.98 20.10
CA SER A 624 17.23 14.30 20.99
C SER A 624 17.96 13.61 22.13
N ASN A 625 17.24 13.33 23.21
CA ASN A 625 17.64 12.34 24.22
C ASN A 625 16.65 11.15 24.15
N ASP A 626 17.11 9.97 23.74
CA ASP A 626 16.32 8.73 23.76
C ASP A 626 16.28 8.16 25.19
N VAL A 627 15.29 8.58 25.98
CA VAL A 627 15.19 8.11 27.36
C VAL A 627 14.83 6.62 27.39
N SER A 628 15.57 5.86 28.20
CA SER A 628 15.50 4.41 28.26
C SER A 628 15.24 3.90 29.67
N ALA A 629 14.21 3.09 29.87
CA ALA A 629 14.00 2.34 31.10
C ALA A 629 14.64 0.94 31.00
N ARG A 630 15.92 0.80 31.35
CA ARG A 630 16.70 -0.43 31.11
C ARG A 630 16.17 -1.65 31.86
N ASN A 631 15.50 -1.44 32.98
CA ASN A 631 14.83 -2.49 33.73
C ASN A 631 13.67 -3.16 32.95
N TYR A 632 13.09 -2.46 31.97
CA TYR A 632 12.13 -3.01 31.02
C TYR A 632 12.80 -3.51 29.75
N GLN A 633 13.93 -2.92 29.35
CA GLN A 633 14.62 -3.26 28.10
C GLN A 633 15.42 -4.57 28.20
N LEU A 634 16.15 -4.78 29.30
CA LEU A 634 17.11 -5.90 29.43
C LEU A 634 16.44 -7.26 29.68
N PRO A 635 15.45 -7.40 30.58
CA PRO A 635 14.85 -8.70 30.83
C PRO A 635 13.92 -9.08 29.68
N ALA A 636 14.31 -10.08 28.90
CA ALA A 636 13.50 -10.60 27.80
C ALA A 636 12.09 -11.06 28.27
N SER A 637 11.97 -11.47 29.54
CA SER A 637 10.70 -11.85 30.15
C SER A 637 9.69 -10.71 30.33
N ILE A 638 10.13 -9.45 30.25
CA ILE A 638 9.28 -8.27 30.48
C ILE A 638 8.85 -7.63 29.16
N SER A 639 9.79 -7.38 28.26
CA SER A 639 9.53 -6.70 26.98
C SER A 639 9.54 -7.62 25.75
N GLY A 640 9.80 -8.92 25.92
CA GLY A 640 9.94 -9.85 24.79
C GLY A 640 11.11 -9.52 23.87
N GLY A 641 12.12 -8.79 24.38
CA GLY A 641 13.25 -8.28 23.60
C GLY A 641 12.92 -7.06 22.73
N GLN A 642 11.74 -6.44 22.91
CA GLN A 642 11.33 -5.24 22.15
C GLN A 642 11.90 -3.97 22.79
N PHE A 643 12.73 -3.23 22.03
CA PHE A 643 13.28 -1.94 22.48
C PHE A 643 12.21 -0.87 22.68
N GLY A 644 11.19 -0.86 21.81
CA GLY A 644 10.15 0.17 21.81
C GLY A 644 9.42 0.28 23.15
N TYR A 645 9.04 -0.83 23.77
CA TYR A 645 8.27 -0.82 25.03
C TYR A 645 8.99 -0.06 26.16
N ALA A 646 10.30 -0.26 26.30
CA ALA A 646 11.11 0.35 27.36
C ALA A 646 11.46 1.83 27.12
N LYS A 647 11.17 2.34 25.92
CA LYS A 647 11.58 3.67 25.43
C LYS A 647 10.39 4.55 25.02
N SER A 648 9.17 4.03 25.07
CA SER A 648 7.96 4.65 24.50
C SER A 648 7.02 5.28 25.54
N PHE A 649 7.47 5.50 26.77
CA PHE A 649 6.68 6.22 27.77
C PHE A 649 6.50 7.68 27.36
N ASP A 650 5.45 8.33 27.88
CA ASP A 650 5.13 9.72 27.58
C ASP A 650 6.35 10.62 27.82
N LYS A 651 6.66 11.46 26.83
CA LYS A 651 7.79 12.40 26.83
C LYS A 651 9.20 11.80 26.87
N PHE A 652 9.40 10.52 26.58
CA PHE A 652 10.73 9.87 26.53
C PHE A 652 11.58 10.20 25.29
N ALA A 653 11.15 11.14 24.45
CA ALA A 653 11.90 11.64 23.30
C ALA A 653 11.86 13.18 23.26
N PRO A 654 12.47 13.87 24.24
CA PRO A 654 12.69 15.30 24.17
C PRO A 654 13.58 15.65 22.97
N VAL A 655 13.13 16.62 22.17
CA VAL A 655 13.84 17.11 20.99
C VAL A 655 14.01 18.63 21.03
N GLY A 656 15.08 19.13 20.43
CA GLY A 656 15.29 20.56 20.24
C GLY A 656 16.72 21.01 20.52
N PRO A 657 16.93 22.32 20.80
CA PRO A 657 15.93 23.40 20.95
C PRO A 657 15.38 23.95 19.62
N CYS A 658 16.04 23.63 18.50
CA CYS A 658 15.67 24.11 17.17
C CYS A 658 15.87 23.03 16.10
N ILE A 659 15.24 23.19 14.95
CA ILE A 659 15.52 22.41 13.75
C ILE A 659 16.46 23.23 12.86
N VAL A 660 17.67 22.73 12.68
CA VAL A 660 18.72 23.36 11.89
C VAL A 660 18.57 22.97 10.43
N SER A 661 18.58 23.97 9.55
CA SER A 661 18.50 23.76 8.11
C SER A 661 19.66 22.90 7.58
N PRO A 662 19.42 22.01 6.61
CA PRO A 662 20.50 21.31 5.90
C PRO A 662 21.49 22.24 5.19
N LYS A 663 21.15 23.51 4.97
CA LYS A 663 22.09 24.51 4.42
C LYS A 663 23.27 24.78 5.34
N LEU A 664 23.05 24.77 6.66
CA LEU A 664 24.11 24.99 7.65
C LEU A 664 24.91 23.71 7.92
N ILE A 665 24.31 22.54 7.63
CA ILE A 665 24.92 21.22 7.82
C ILE A 665 25.02 20.52 6.45
N PRO A 666 26.00 20.90 5.62
CA PRO A 666 26.17 20.28 4.30
C PRO A 666 26.61 18.81 4.38
N ASP A 667 27.28 18.42 5.46
CA ASP A 667 27.71 17.04 5.70
C ASP A 667 27.34 16.60 7.14
N PRO A 668 26.22 15.86 7.33
CA PRO A 668 25.77 15.44 8.65
C PRO A 668 26.66 14.38 9.28
N GLN A 669 27.59 13.76 8.53
CA GLN A 669 28.52 12.77 9.07
C GLN A 669 29.76 13.40 9.71
N LYS A 670 29.96 14.73 9.64
CA LYS A 670 31.11 15.42 10.25
C LYS A 670 30.75 16.26 11.49
N LEU A 671 29.62 15.97 12.12
CA LEU A 671 29.21 16.62 13.34
C LEU A 671 29.88 15.99 14.56
N LYS A 672 30.06 16.78 15.62
CA LYS A 672 30.48 16.31 16.93
C LYS A 672 29.47 16.75 17.97
N TYR A 673 29.14 15.84 18.88
CA TYR A 673 28.23 16.12 19.98
C TYR A 673 28.63 15.32 21.23
N TRP A 674 28.13 15.78 22.37
CA TRP A 674 28.37 15.16 23.67
C TRP A 674 27.14 15.30 24.56
N THR A 675 27.00 14.41 25.52
CA THR A 675 25.93 14.44 26.52
C THR A 675 26.53 14.70 27.88
N LYS A 676 25.93 15.61 28.64
CA LYS A 676 26.23 15.83 30.06
C LYS A 676 25.04 15.45 30.93
N VAL A 677 25.32 15.01 32.15
CA VAL A 677 24.32 14.86 33.20
C VAL A 677 24.80 15.67 34.39
N ASN A 678 24.00 16.64 34.85
CA ASN A 678 24.36 17.58 35.92
C ASN A 678 25.72 18.27 35.69
N GLY A 679 26.00 18.67 34.44
CA GLY A 679 27.25 19.29 34.03
C GLY A 679 28.44 18.33 33.81
N GLU A 680 28.35 17.07 34.25
CA GLU A 680 29.36 16.04 34.01
C GLU A 680 29.23 15.48 32.59
N LYS A 681 30.28 15.57 31.78
CA LYS A 681 30.27 15.01 30.42
C LYS A 681 30.42 13.49 30.46
N ARG A 682 29.42 12.76 29.94
CA ARG A 682 29.37 11.29 29.98
C ARG A 682 29.46 10.61 28.62
N GLN A 683 28.96 11.25 27.56
CA GLN A 683 29.12 10.77 26.17
C GLN A 683 29.87 11.81 25.34
N GLU A 684 30.75 11.39 24.44
CA GLU A 684 31.39 12.27 23.44
C GLU A 684 31.70 11.49 22.16
N THR A 685 31.15 11.93 21.03
CA THR A 685 31.36 11.26 19.74
C THR A 685 31.33 12.22 18.55
N GLY A 686 31.79 11.71 17.41
CA GLY A 686 31.48 12.26 16.10
C GLY A 686 30.44 11.39 15.37
N THR A 687 29.64 12.00 14.50
CA THR A 687 28.67 11.30 13.64
C THR A 687 29.33 10.46 12.54
N ASP A 688 30.65 10.56 12.38
CA ASP A 688 31.48 9.70 11.54
C ASP A 688 31.61 8.28 12.12
N ASP A 689 31.29 8.10 13.41
CA ASP A 689 31.23 6.80 14.09
C ASP A 689 29.92 6.01 13.79
N MET A 690 28.97 6.62 13.07
CA MET A 690 27.73 5.94 12.66
C MET A 690 28.02 4.77 11.72
N ILE A 691 27.43 3.61 12.01
CA ILE A 691 27.53 2.39 11.20
C ILE A 691 26.71 2.56 9.92
N PHE A 692 25.47 3.01 10.07
CA PHE A 692 24.56 3.36 8.98
C PHE A 692 24.42 4.88 8.92
N LYS A 693 24.81 5.47 7.79
CA LYS A 693 24.79 6.91 7.56
C LYS A 693 23.36 7.42 7.42
N VAL A 694 23.16 8.72 7.61
CA VAL A 694 21.84 9.37 7.51
C VAL A 694 21.05 9.00 6.24
N GLY A 695 21.71 8.99 5.07
CA GLY A 695 21.08 8.60 3.81
C GLY A 695 20.63 7.14 3.77
N GLU A 696 21.46 6.23 4.28
CA GLU A 696 21.19 4.78 4.34
C GLU A 696 20.05 4.48 5.31
N VAL A 697 19.98 5.21 6.44
CA VAL A 697 18.87 5.12 7.40
C VAL A 697 17.55 5.52 6.73
N LEU A 698 17.51 6.64 6.01
CA LEU A 698 16.30 7.10 5.32
C LEU A 698 15.87 6.15 4.18
N GLU A 699 16.82 5.65 3.41
CA GLU A 699 16.57 4.63 2.38
C GLU A 699 15.98 3.36 3.01
N HIS A 700 16.59 2.86 4.09
CA HIS A 700 16.10 1.67 4.78
C HIS A 700 14.70 1.86 5.35
N LEU A 701 14.44 2.96 6.04
CA LEU A 701 13.14 3.25 6.67
C LEU A 701 12.02 3.49 5.64
N SER A 702 12.34 4.07 4.49
CA SER A 702 11.36 4.35 3.44
C SER A 702 11.08 3.16 2.52
N ARG A 703 11.84 2.06 2.61
CA ARG A 703 11.67 0.88 1.77
C ARG A 703 10.36 0.17 2.05
N GLY A 704 9.40 0.30 1.14
CA GLY A 704 8.05 -0.22 1.27
C GLY A 704 7.11 0.63 2.14
N THR A 705 7.65 1.58 2.91
CA THR A 705 6.92 2.35 3.93
C THR A 705 6.94 3.84 3.60
N THR A 706 5.80 4.52 3.75
CA THR A 706 5.74 5.99 3.58
C THR A 706 6.15 6.67 4.88
N LEU A 707 7.25 7.42 4.86
CA LEU A 707 7.60 8.36 5.92
C LEU A 707 6.80 9.64 5.70
N ARG A 708 6.08 10.10 6.72
CA ARG A 708 5.22 11.28 6.60
C ARG A 708 5.99 12.55 6.92
N ALA A 709 5.58 13.68 6.35
CA ALA A 709 6.07 14.99 6.76
C ALA A 709 5.92 15.16 8.28
N GLY A 710 6.98 15.60 8.94
CA GLY A 710 7.06 15.72 10.39
C GLY A 710 7.46 14.44 11.14
N THR A 711 7.67 13.31 10.47
CA THR A 711 8.27 12.11 11.11
C THR A 711 9.64 12.46 11.67
N VAL A 712 9.86 12.05 12.92
CA VAL A 712 11.12 12.25 13.66
C VAL A 712 11.93 10.95 13.62
N ILE A 713 13.20 11.03 13.27
CA ILE A 713 14.09 9.87 13.16
C ILE A 713 15.29 10.05 14.09
N LEU A 714 15.37 9.19 15.10
CA LEU A 714 16.46 9.07 16.05
C LEU A 714 17.51 8.11 15.48
N THR A 715 18.75 8.56 15.37
CA THR A 715 19.79 7.87 14.58
C THR A 715 20.67 6.93 15.41
N GLY A 716 20.42 6.79 16.71
CA GLY A 716 21.20 5.97 17.63
C GLY A 716 22.13 6.78 18.52
N THR A 717 22.51 6.18 19.64
CA THR A 717 23.35 6.78 20.69
C THR A 717 24.80 6.31 20.63
N PRO A 718 25.77 7.15 21.04
CA PRO A 718 27.15 6.72 21.19
C PRO A 718 27.40 6.00 22.52
N SER A 719 28.61 5.46 22.66
CA SER A 719 29.09 4.87 23.90
C SER A 719 29.10 5.88 25.06
N GLY A 720 29.04 5.38 26.29
CA GLY A 720 28.97 6.18 27.52
C GLY A 720 27.57 6.31 28.09
N VAL A 721 26.67 5.36 27.79
CA VAL A 721 25.35 5.29 28.43
C VAL A 721 25.51 4.82 29.89
N GLY A 722 24.60 5.23 30.78
CA GLY A 722 24.70 4.98 32.21
C GLY A 722 24.77 3.51 32.60
N LEU A 723 24.19 2.62 31.78
CA LEU A 723 24.22 1.17 31.98
C LEU A 723 25.63 0.56 32.00
N PHE A 724 26.56 1.09 31.19
CA PHE A 724 27.91 0.54 31.02
C PHE A 724 28.99 1.34 31.76
N MET A 725 28.59 2.34 32.54
CA MET A 725 29.49 3.05 33.45
C MET A 725 29.81 2.20 34.68
N GLU A 726 31.00 2.38 35.24
CA GLU A 726 31.42 1.77 36.51
C GLU A 726 31.83 2.87 37.51
N PRO A 727 31.03 3.14 38.56
CA PRO A 727 29.72 2.54 38.86
C PRO A 727 28.61 2.98 37.89
N LYS A 728 27.53 2.20 37.79
CA LYS A 728 26.38 2.50 36.92
C LYS A 728 25.81 3.89 37.19
N GLY A 729 25.67 4.68 36.11
CA GLY A 729 25.32 6.09 36.16
C GLY A 729 23.88 6.40 35.75
N PHE A 730 22.90 5.65 36.27
CA PHE A 730 21.47 5.88 35.97
C PHE A 730 20.97 7.23 36.46
N LEU A 731 19.97 7.77 35.76
CA LEU A 731 19.32 9.05 36.07
C LEU A 731 18.47 8.96 37.34
N LYS A 732 18.47 10.05 38.11
CA LYS A 732 17.69 10.26 39.32
C LYS A 732 16.70 11.40 39.15
N ASP A 733 15.80 11.50 40.13
CA ASP A 733 14.96 12.67 40.26
C ASP A 733 15.77 13.95 40.46
N GLY A 734 15.45 14.97 39.67
CA GLY A 734 16.13 16.26 39.66
C GLY A 734 17.32 16.37 38.71
N ASP A 735 17.72 15.29 38.01
CA ASP A 735 18.89 15.32 37.13
C ASP A 735 18.64 16.17 35.86
N GLU A 736 19.62 16.96 35.45
CA GLU A 736 19.60 17.71 34.19
C GLU A 736 20.44 16.97 33.13
N VAL A 737 19.87 16.64 31.97
CA VAL A 737 20.60 16.03 30.85
C VAL A 737 20.77 17.05 29.73
N GLU A 738 22.02 17.36 29.39
CA GLU A 738 22.36 18.29 28.31
C GLU A 738 22.96 17.56 27.11
N VAL A 739 22.32 17.59 25.93
CA VAL A 739 22.92 17.06 24.69
C VAL A 739 23.36 18.22 23.81
N ILE A 740 24.65 18.28 23.46
CA ILE A 740 25.30 19.48 22.93
C ILE A 740 26.06 19.16 21.65
N SER A 741 25.85 19.91 20.57
CA SER A 741 26.73 19.86 19.38
C SER A 741 27.58 21.12 19.26
N LYS A 742 28.83 20.96 18.82
CA LYS A 742 29.86 22.03 18.73
C LYS A 742 29.47 23.23 17.84
N ARG A 743 28.42 23.10 17.01
CA ARG A 743 27.86 24.15 16.15
C ARG A 743 26.36 24.40 16.36
N TYR A 744 25.68 23.60 17.19
CA TYR A 744 24.22 23.60 17.31
C TYR A 744 23.84 23.26 18.76
N TYR A 745 23.45 24.27 19.53
CA TYR A 745 23.47 24.24 20.99
C TYR A 745 22.35 23.40 21.64
N ILE A 746 22.78 22.65 22.67
CA ILE A 746 22.20 22.30 23.98
C ILE A 746 20.68 21.98 24.02
N LEU A 747 20.31 20.71 23.95
CA LEU A 747 19.07 20.25 24.56
C LEU A 747 19.28 20.14 26.08
N SER A 748 18.75 21.04 26.91
CA SER A 748 18.74 20.90 28.39
C SER A 748 17.45 20.22 28.83
N VAL A 749 17.42 18.90 28.88
CA VAL A 749 16.30 18.17 29.49
C VAL A 749 16.39 18.36 31.00
N TYR A 750 15.44 19.08 31.57
CA TYR A 750 15.22 19.13 33.00
C TYR A 750 14.42 17.89 33.39
N LEU A 751 15.00 16.94 34.13
CA LEU A 751 14.19 15.94 34.83
C LEU A 751 13.76 16.55 36.17
N SER A 752 12.65 17.30 36.20
CA SER A 752 11.84 17.34 37.42
C SER A 752 10.94 16.11 37.41
N LEU A 753 11.29 15.06 38.16
CA LEU A 753 10.46 13.86 38.23
C LEU A 753 9.31 14.15 39.17
N LEU A 754 8.19 14.52 38.58
CA LEU A 754 6.92 14.35 39.24
C LEU A 754 6.65 12.86 39.37
N GLN A 755 7.04 12.29 40.52
CA GLN A 755 6.61 10.99 40.94
C GLN A 755 5.08 11.00 40.90
N LEU A 756 4.49 10.17 40.03
CA LEU A 756 3.04 10.02 39.99
C LEU A 756 2.55 9.72 41.41
N PRO A 757 1.56 10.44 41.95
CA PRO A 757 1.10 10.22 43.30
C PRO A 757 0.71 8.74 43.46
N ALA A 758 1.09 8.13 44.59
CA ALA A 758 0.83 6.73 44.92
C ALA A 758 -0.67 6.33 44.91
N LYS A 759 -1.57 7.28 44.64
CA LYS A 759 -3.01 7.10 44.50
C LYS A 759 -3.45 7.50 43.09
N TYR A 760 -3.31 6.58 42.14
CA TYR A 760 -4.36 6.48 41.12
C TYR A 760 -5.68 6.20 41.86
N PRO A 761 -6.79 6.87 41.57
CA PRO A 761 -8.09 6.44 42.08
C PRO A 761 -8.32 5.03 41.56
N SER A 762 -8.30 4.07 42.48
CA SER A 762 -8.71 2.71 42.19
C SER A 762 -10.19 2.74 41.82
N HIS A 763 -10.47 2.79 40.53
CA HIS A 763 -11.64 2.06 40.04
C HIS A 763 -11.34 0.59 40.30
N ALA A 764 -11.70 0.15 41.50
CA ALA A 764 -11.63 -1.22 41.93
C ALA A 764 -12.41 -2.07 40.92
N ARG A 765 -11.68 -2.73 40.00
CA ARG A 765 -12.21 -3.91 39.31
C ARG A 765 -12.39 -4.96 40.39
N GLN A 766 -13.61 -5.10 40.89
CA GLN A 766 -14.00 -6.28 41.63
C GLN A 766 -13.69 -7.52 40.76
N PRO A 767 -13.11 -8.58 41.34
CA PRO A 767 -12.89 -9.81 40.60
C PRO A 767 -14.26 -10.44 40.31
N TYR A 768 -14.71 -10.38 39.05
CA TYR A 768 -15.86 -11.17 38.61
C TYR A 768 -15.44 -12.64 38.61
N THR A 769 -15.77 -13.35 39.69
CA THR A 769 -15.80 -14.80 39.73
C THR A 769 -17.07 -15.26 39.00
N LEU A 770 -16.90 -15.81 37.80
CA LEU A 770 -17.98 -16.51 37.10
C LEU A 770 -18.31 -17.80 37.87
N LYS A 771 -19.28 -17.73 38.79
CA LYS A 771 -19.96 -18.93 39.28
C LYS A 771 -20.91 -19.42 38.19
N VAL A 772 -20.52 -20.49 37.52
CA VAL A 772 -21.41 -21.28 36.67
C VAL A 772 -22.46 -21.91 37.58
N SER A 773 -23.71 -21.44 37.51
CA SER A 773 -24.84 -22.13 38.11
C SER A 773 -25.62 -22.85 37.00
N ASN A 774 -25.69 -24.17 37.13
CA ASN A 774 -26.55 -25.02 36.31
C ASN A 774 -28.01 -24.70 36.63
N THR A 775 -28.80 -24.23 35.67
CA THR A 775 -30.24 -24.56 35.54
C THR A 775 -30.77 -24.20 34.15
N PRO A 776 -31.67 -25.02 33.55
CA PRO A 776 -32.19 -24.82 32.21
C PRO A 776 -33.54 -24.11 32.25
N ASN A 777 -33.69 -22.95 31.59
CA ASN A 777 -35.00 -22.46 31.15
C ASN A 777 -34.85 -21.37 30.07
N TRP A 778 -35.12 -21.75 28.83
CA TRP A 778 -35.19 -20.86 27.67
C TRP A 778 -36.62 -20.42 27.43
N ARG A 779 -36.94 -19.14 27.68
CA ARG A 779 -38.04 -18.36 27.08
C ARG A 779 -38.07 -16.93 27.68
N ALA A 780 -37.47 -15.95 26.99
CA ALA A 780 -37.81 -14.51 27.03
C ALA A 780 -36.94 -13.71 26.03
N PRO A 781 -37.42 -12.55 25.52
CA PRO A 781 -37.11 -12.05 24.18
C PRO A 781 -35.84 -11.20 24.06
N ILE A 782 -35.34 -11.14 22.82
CA ILE A 782 -34.20 -10.35 22.34
C ILE A 782 -34.42 -8.87 22.68
N GLY A 783 -33.73 -8.38 23.72
CA GLY A 783 -33.84 -6.96 24.11
C GLY A 783 -32.97 -6.51 25.30
N ARG A 784 -32.14 -7.38 25.91
CA ARG A 784 -31.35 -7.02 27.12
C ARG A 784 -29.92 -7.58 27.15
N ILE A 785 -29.21 -7.56 26.02
CA ILE A 785 -27.76 -7.88 25.98
C ILE A 785 -26.97 -6.73 25.33
N PHE A 786 -27.29 -5.47 25.67
CA PHE A 786 -26.56 -4.30 25.18
C PHE A 786 -26.38 -3.19 26.23
N GLU A 787 -26.29 -3.51 27.53
CA GLU A 787 -26.08 -2.48 28.56
C GLU A 787 -24.75 -2.53 29.32
N ASN A 788 -23.79 -3.41 28.96
CA ASN A 788 -22.51 -3.49 29.69
C ASN A 788 -21.25 -3.46 28.81
N ILE A 789 -21.14 -2.46 27.91
CA ILE A 789 -19.86 -2.02 27.33
C ILE A 789 -19.86 -0.48 27.23
N SER A 790 -19.49 0.20 28.32
CA SER A 790 -19.22 1.64 28.33
C SER A 790 -17.77 1.92 27.92
N CYS A 791 -17.49 1.92 26.62
CA CYS A 791 -16.31 2.59 26.06
C CYS A 791 -16.57 3.13 24.63
N PHE A 792 -17.82 3.40 24.30
CA PHE A 792 -18.25 3.92 22.99
C PHE A 792 -19.30 5.04 23.09
N SER A 793 -19.37 5.77 24.21
CA SER A 793 -20.44 6.76 24.46
C SER A 793 -20.10 8.22 24.14
N LEU A 794 -18.99 8.52 23.44
CA LEU A 794 -18.71 9.90 22.96
C LEU A 794 -18.94 10.10 21.46
N LEU A 795 -19.34 9.06 20.72
CA LEU A 795 -19.66 9.16 19.29
C LEU A 795 -21.13 8.85 18.93
N SER A 796 -21.99 8.52 19.91
CA SER A 796 -23.39 8.16 19.65
C SER A 796 -24.42 9.27 19.92
N ASN A 797 -24.05 10.39 20.54
CA ASN A 797 -25.01 11.44 20.92
C ASN A 797 -25.24 12.54 19.86
N HIS A 798 -24.67 12.41 18.66
CA HIS A 798 -24.90 13.38 17.57
C HIS A 798 -25.67 12.83 16.35
N VAL A 799 -26.10 11.56 16.36
CA VAL A 799 -26.69 10.91 15.16
C VAL A 799 -28.09 10.33 15.38
N PHE A 800 -28.55 10.10 16.61
CA PHE A 800 -29.90 9.57 16.86
C PHE A 800 -30.85 10.67 17.33
N GLY A 801 -31.46 11.36 16.37
CA GLY A 801 -32.67 12.16 16.58
C GLY A 801 -33.91 11.27 16.46
N ASP A 802 -34.84 11.46 17.39
CA ASP A 802 -36.13 10.81 17.60
C ASP A 802 -36.78 10.14 16.38
N PHE A 803 -37.03 8.83 16.49
CA PHE A 803 -38.11 8.14 15.80
C PHE A 803 -38.98 7.44 16.85
N SER A 804 -39.85 8.24 17.47
CA SER A 804 -41.10 7.75 18.02
C SER A 804 -42.22 8.54 17.34
N GLN A 805 -43.28 7.82 16.95
CA GLN A 805 -44.40 8.25 16.08
C GLN A 805 -44.17 8.05 14.58
N ILE A 806 -44.76 6.98 14.04
CA ILE A 806 -45.91 6.99 13.11
C ILE A 806 -46.32 5.51 12.90
N ASP A 807 -47.65 5.29 12.91
CA ASP A 807 -48.39 4.03 13.02
C ASP A 807 -47.99 2.86 12.10
#